data_AF-A0A928YW69-F1
#
_entry.id   AF-A0A928YW69-F1
#
_cell.length_a   1.000
_cell.length_b   1.000
_cell.length_c   1.000
_cell.angle_alpha   90.00
_cell.angle_beta   90.00
_cell.angle_gamma   90.00
#
_symmetry.space_group_name_H-M   'P 1'
#
loop_
_entity.id
_entity.type
_entity.pdbx_description
1 polymer ?
#
loop_
_entity_poly.entity_id
_entity_poly.type
_entity_poly.pdbx_seq_one_letter_code
_entity_poly.pdbx_strand_id
1 'polypeptide(L)'
;MLKKNQSVFAFLLGGFLVCSAPISSVRIVQAQQTPQQELTQLKQQQQLQSQVEGEIDRALSRSSLLLNIALITLTVFPIAIMVALWKFRRIIIREIVDRGLEQLQHLSEVEHQLQDVQREAERKIQQSREVISELEREVQALQQRISEDAESLTGLTSQLSRSQSELLAGLETQVNLSKRELEKLSSDFAAHLSMLQTDAEQQTTTAADRFNEVRDQLIAQLDGIEAFATKQKHLTQEHLTRSQMTFTTHLDELQSDVQLQRDQVLQRLAQFEQDYATQLSEVQTDTEDRRNQLLEDLRYQKAEFVTQLSGFQTDTQQQRDRIREQIEQLEIELSGNATAIRSSLEEQQKRVEANLDQKETEVRSQIEQHQQRVQANLDQTEIEVRSQIEELQKQLQNDLTQRQSEVLAQFSELETTAIQGRTNFLDKLRLLESDAVQQKQAIFNKLQQLEIEFVSQIPGLREQAQNRRSEPGEPSAPEQTSDFEQAEALFKSGQFEDAIAHYDRALKQQSNNPELWLRRGLALGRLKQFKEAIASYDRAIQLDPDYSEAWCDRGVALGKLQRHEEAFRSFDQAVQIRPKDPIAWLNRGLALQMLGRYSEALASFDEALKLDSEAYKVWNYRGYLLTQLERDRDALESFDFAIDIQPKYAPAYYNKAICYALQGHTQAAIENLEEAIRLNPRYRQDAKSDPEFEQIMNDRRFRQLVEH
;
A
#
# COMPACT_ATOMS: atom_id res chain seq x y z
N MET A 1 -34.94 -75.90 66.42
CA MET A 1 -36.39 -75.92 66.12
C MET A 1 -36.72 -77.29 65.53
N LEU A 2 -37.75 -78.03 65.96
CA LEU A 2 -39.19 -77.81 65.69
C LEU A 2 -39.52 -77.86 64.18
N LYS A 3 -40.52 -78.59 63.68
CA LYS A 3 -41.40 -79.63 64.28
C LYS A 3 -42.28 -80.26 63.18
N LYS A 4 -42.51 -81.60 63.20
CA LYS A 4 -43.81 -82.28 62.93
C LYS A 4 -43.61 -83.82 63.01
N ASN A 5 -44.43 -84.66 63.65
CA ASN A 5 -45.91 -84.79 63.74
C ASN A 5 -46.54 -85.17 62.39
N GLN A 6 -47.51 -86.09 62.26
CA GLN A 6 -48.56 -86.68 63.14
C GLN A 6 -48.93 -88.08 62.53
N SER A 7 -49.74 -89.01 63.04
CA SER A 7 -50.32 -89.40 64.35
C SER A 7 -51.61 -90.22 64.09
N VAL A 8 -51.86 -91.33 64.80
CA VAL A 8 -53.20 -91.93 65.05
C VAL A 8 -53.08 -92.63 66.43
N PHE A 9 -53.78 -92.24 67.51
CA PHE A 9 -55.15 -92.66 67.95
C PHE A 9 -55.33 -94.20 68.08
N ALA A 10 -56.00 -94.77 69.09
CA ALA A 10 -56.90 -94.25 70.16
C ALA A 10 -56.76 -95.12 71.47
N PHE A 11 -56.84 -94.57 72.70
CA PHE A 11 -57.99 -94.61 73.66
C PHE A 11 -58.56 -96.03 74.00
N LEU A 12 -58.76 -96.47 75.26
CA LEU A 12 -59.51 -95.85 76.39
C LEU A 12 -59.02 -96.26 77.82
N LEU A 13 -59.21 -95.33 78.78
CA LEU A 13 -59.69 -95.42 80.19
C LEU A 13 -59.70 -96.77 80.96
N GLY A 14 -59.43 -96.85 82.29
CA GLY A 14 -59.09 -95.90 83.38
C GLY A 14 -59.16 -96.64 84.76
N GLY A 15 -58.83 -96.13 85.95
CA GLY A 15 -58.21 -94.88 86.43
C GLY A 15 -58.39 -94.70 87.98
N PHE A 16 -57.51 -93.94 88.67
CA PHE A 16 -57.66 -93.41 90.07
C PHE A 16 -57.80 -94.46 91.22
N LEU A 17 -57.57 -94.25 92.54
CA LEU A 17 -56.99 -93.26 93.52
C LEU A 17 -56.37 -94.14 94.69
N VAL A 18 -55.72 -93.75 95.81
CA VAL A 18 -55.37 -92.50 96.54
C VAL A 18 -54.02 -92.70 97.33
N CYS A 19 -53.71 -91.86 98.33
CA CYS A 19 -52.58 -91.93 99.29
C CYS A 19 -52.75 -93.06 100.38
N SER A 20 -51.84 -93.33 101.34
CA SER A 20 -50.68 -92.59 101.90
C SER A 20 -49.64 -93.47 102.65
N ALA A 21 -48.34 -93.24 102.39
CA ALA A 21 -47.22 -92.86 103.33
C ALA A 21 -47.16 -93.33 104.82
N PRO A 22 -45.97 -93.31 105.53
CA PRO A 22 -44.54 -93.35 105.11
C PRO A 22 -43.57 -94.10 106.12
N ILE A 23 -42.24 -93.81 106.07
CA ILE A 23 -41.16 -94.00 107.11
C ILE A 23 -40.58 -95.44 107.22
N SER A 24 -39.26 -95.75 107.10
CA SER A 24 -37.96 -95.21 107.63
C SER A 24 -37.61 -95.72 109.06
N SER A 25 -36.36 -95.95 109.53
CA SER A 25 -35.01 -96.05 108.91
C SER A 25 -33.90 -96.40 109.95
N VAL A 26 -32.83 -97.11 109.55
CA VAL A 26 -31.39 -96.85 109.89
C VAL A 26 -30.83 -96.98 111.36
N ARG A 27 -29.88 -97.95 111.52
CA ARG A 27 -28.61 -97.99 112.33
C ARG A 27 -28.53 -98.07 113.89
N ILE A 28 -27.55 -98.91 114.32
CA ILE A 28 -26.55 -98.76 115.41
C ILE A 28 -26.89 -99.16 116.88
N VAL A 29 -26.24 -100.25 117.36
CA VAL A 29 -25.36 -100.45 118.56
C VAL A 29 -25.54 -99.42 119.72
N GLN A 30 -25.69 -99.77 121.03
CA GLN A 30 -24.86 -100.67 121.86
C GLN A 30 -25.50 -101.06 123.23
N ALA A 31 -24.98 -102.13 123.86
CA ALA A 31 -24.85 -102.43 125.31
C ALA A 31 -26.06 -102.50 126.31
N GLN A 32 -26.23 -103.73 126.83
CA GLN A 32 -26.30 -104.13 128.27
C GLN A 32 -27.58 -104.06 129.15
N GLN A 33 -27.73 -105.18 129.87
CA GLN A 33 -28.31 -105.42 131.22
C GLN A 33 -29.84 -105.60 131.41
N THR A 34 -30.20 -106.90 131.40
CA THR A 34 -31.13 -107.65 132.27
C THR A 34 -31.19 -107.19 133.75
N PRO A 35 -32.21 -107.54 134.58
CA PRO A 35 -32.69 -108.94 134.74
C PRO A 35 -34.15 -109.20 135.24
N GLN A 36 -34.39 -110.48 135.59
CA GLN A 36 -35.47 -111.05 136.46
C GLN A 36 -36.89 -111.17 135.82
N GLN A 37 -37.40 -112.40 135.63
CA GLN A 37 -38.26 -113.20 136.54
C GLN A 37 -39.75 -112.74 136.50
N GLU A 38 -40.77 -113.60 136.58
CA GLU A 38 -40.83 -115.05 136.83
C GLU A 38 -42.18 -115.64 136.33
N LEU A 39 -42.31 -116.99 136.40
CA LEU A 39 -43.58 -117.74 136.49
C LEU A 39 -44.59 -117.63 135.31
N THR A 40 -45.40 -118.64 134.96
CA THR A 40 -45.54 -120.01 135.49
C THR A 40 -45.83 -121.02 134.36
N GLN A 41 -45.43 -122.26 134.61
CA GLN A 41 -45.90 -123.58 134.18
C GLN A 41 -47.34 -123.67 133.56
N LEU A 42 -47.77 -124.75 132.90
CA LEU A 42 -47.60 -126.18 133.27
C LEU A 42 -48.02 -127.13 132.13
N LYS A 43 -47.53 -128.39 132.20
CA LYS A 43 -47.89 -129.57 131.38
C LYS A 43 -47.41 -129.57 129.92
N GLN A 44 -46.92 -130.68 129.37
CA GLN A 44 -46.29 -131.89 129.94
C GLN A 44 -45.45 -132.48 128.77
N GLN A 45 -44.20 -132.96 128.90
CA GLN A 45 -43.77 -134.18 129.60
C GLN A 45 -44.62 -135.42 129.18
N GLN A 46 -44.08 -136.60 128.89
CA GLN A 46 -42.79 -137.16 129.32
C GLN A 46 -42.42 -138.48 128.59
N GLN A 47 -41.18 -138.94 128.83
CA GLN A 47 -40.78 -140.35 129.10
C GLN A 47 -40.55 -141.36 127.94
N LEU A 48 -39.54 -142.26 127.99
CA LEU A 48 -38.22 -142.31 128.70
C LEU A 48 -37.36 -143.49 128.10
N GLN A 49 -36.03 -143.57 128.26
CA GLN A 49 -35.23 -144.45 129.19
C GLN A 49 -35.67 -145.94 129.33
N SER A 50 -34.78 -146.92 129.63
CA SER A 50 -33.29 -146.98 129.78
C SER A 50 -32.83 -148.43 130.05
N GLN A 51 -31.54 -148.61 130.42
CA GLN A 51 -31.01 -149.65 131.34
C GLN A 51 -30.87 -151.10 130.79
N VAL A 52 -29.92 -151.93 131.27
CA VAL A 52 -28.61 -151.65 131.93
C VAL A 52 -27.63 -152.83 131.71
N GLU A 53 -26.43 -152.73 132.30
CA GLU A 53 -25.36 -153.73 132.38
C GLU A 53 -25.79 -155.12 132.91
N GLY A 54 -24.94 -156.14 132.72
CA GLY A 54 -24.87 -157.26 133.67
C GLY A 54 -24.33 -158.59 133.15
N GLU A 55 -23.40 -159.18 133.92
CA GLU A 55 -23.12 -160.63 134.07
C GLU A 55 -22.68 -161.44 132.82
N ILE A 56 -21.38 -161.77 132.70
CA ILE A 56 -20.71 -162.98 133.23
C ILE A 56 -21.02 -164.23 132.37
N ASP A 57 -20.19 -164.65 131.42
CA ASP A 57 -18.83 -165.23 131.56
C ASP A 57 -18.82 -166.67 132.14
N ARG A 58 -18.65 -167.67 131.24
CA ARG A 58 -17.86 -168.94 131.38
C ARG A 58 -18.30 -170.14 130.52
N ALA A 59 -19.41 -170.10 129.79
CA ALA A 59 -19.86 -171.20 128.93
C ALA A 59 -20.06 -170.77 127.46
N LEU A 60 -19.53 -171.45 126.43
CA LEU A 60 -18.59 -172.58 126.40
C LEU A 60 -17.69 -172.48 125.15
N SER A 61 -16.37 -172.66 125.31
CA SER A 61 -15.32 -172.29 124.35
C SER A 61 -15.09 -173.26 123.17
N ARG A 62 -16.16 -173.76 122.52
CA ARG A 62 -16.05 -174.79 121.45
C ARG A 62 -16.70 -174.48 120.09
N SER A 63 -17.40 -173.36 119.92
CA SER A 63 -18.16 -173.10 118.67
C SER A 63 -17.44 -172.23 117.62
N SER A 64 -16.30 -171.62 117.93
CA SER A 64 -15.67 -170.56 117.10
C SER A 64 -15.05 -171.04 115.78
N LEU A 65 -14.74 -172.34 115.64
CA LEU A 65 -13.92 -172.84 114.53
C LEU A 65 -14.72 -173.03 113.23
N LEU A 66 -16.02 -173.35 113.32
CA LEU A 66 -16.88 -173.56 112.14
C LEU A 66 -17.36 -172.25 111.49
N LEU A 67 -17.54 -171.18 112.28
CA LEU A 67 -18.07 -169.90 111.78
C LEU A 67 -17.11 -169.22 110.79
N ASN A 68 -15.80 -169.27 111.04
CA ASN A 68 -14.79 -168.59 110.23
C ASN A 68 -14.67 -169.15 108.80
N ILE A 69 -15.02 -170.42 108.57
CA ILE A 69 -15.01 -171.02 107.23
C ILE A 69 -16.20 -170.51 106.39
N ALA A 70 -17.38 -170.36 107.00
CA ALA A 70 -18.56 -169.80 106.34
C ALA A 70 -18.41 -168.30 105.99
N LEU A 71 -17.59 -167.57 106.74
CA LEU A 71 -17.36 -166.14 106.50
C LEU A 71 -16.59 -165.85 105.20
N ILE A 72 -15.71 -166.77 104.77
CA ILE A 72 -14.83 -166.58 103.60
C ILE A 72 -15.57 -166.83 102.28
N THR A 73 -16.47 -167.81 102.22
CA THR A 73 -17.23 -168.13 101.00
C THR A 73 -18.27 -167.08 100.65
N LEU A 74 -18.83 -166.39 101.65
CA LEU A 74 -19.88 -165.38 101.47
C LEU A 74 -19.37 -164.09 100.80
N THR A 75 -18.09 -163.74 100.97
CA THR A 75 -17.55 -162.44 100.52
C THR A 75 -17.02 -162.41 99.09
N VAL A 76 -16.61 -163.55 98.52
CA VAL A 76 -15.95 -163.60 97.20
C VAL A 76 -16.97 -163.60 96.05
N PHE A 77 -18.11 -164.26 96.23
CA PHE A 77 -19.11 -164.47 95.17
C PHE A 77 -19.72 -163.17 94.58
N PRO A 78 -20.08 -162.13 95.38
CA PRO A 78 -20.67 -160.90 94.84
C PRO A 78 -19.73 -160.08 93.95
N ILE A 79 -18.41 -160.12 94.23
CA ILE A 79 -17.41 -159.30 93.56
C ILE A 79 -17.22 -159.74 92.10
N ALA A 80 -17.24 -161.06 91.84
CA ALA A 80 -17.14 -161.61 90.49
C ALA A 80 -18.28 -161.13 89.56
N ILE A 81 -19.50 -160.99 90.09
CA ILE A 81 -20.69 -160.58 89.33
C ILE A 81 -20.58 -159.10 88.88
N MET A 82 -20.07 -158.21 89.73
CA MET A 82 -19.87 -156.80 89.35
C MET A 82 -18.85 -156.62 88.21
N VAL A 83 -17.76 -157.40 88.20
CA VAL A 83 -16.73 -157.31 87.15
C VAL A 83 -17.27 -157.73 85.77
N ALA A 84 -18.16 -158.73 85.74
CA ALA A 84 -18.83 -159.15 84.51
C ALA A 84 -19.75 -158.05 83.94
N LEU A 85 -20.58 -157.44 84.79
CA LEU A 85 -21.48 -156.34 84.42
C LEU A 85 -20.71 -155.10 83.90
N TRP A 86 -19.58 -154.77 84.52
CA TRP A 86 -18.74 -153.64 84.10
C TRP A 86 -18.17 -153.81 82.69
N LYS A 87 -17.70 -155.02 82.33
CA LYS A 87 -17.22 -155.30 80.97
C LYS A 87 -18.34 -155.19 79.92
N PHE A 88 -19.54 -155.69 80.21
CA PHE A 88 -20.67 -155.64 79.27
C PHE A 88 -21.06 -154.19 78.93
N ARG A 89 -21.12 -153.32 79.94
CA ARG A 89 -21.46 -151.89 79.78
C ARG A 89 -20.45 -151.13 78.91
N ARG A 90 -19.17 -151.55 78.89
CA ARG A 90 -18.10 -150.88 78.13
C ARG A 90 -18.11 -151.18 76.63
N ILE A 91 -18.72 -152.28 76.21
CA ILE A 91 -18.79 -152.68 74.79
C ILE A 91 -19.86 -151.87 74.05
N ILE A 92 -21.08 -151.81 74.61
CA ILE A 92 -22.26 -151.15 73.99
C ILE A 92 -21.99 -149.66 73.71
N ILE A 93 -21.22 -148.98 74.57
CA ILE A 93 -20.93 -147.54 74.43
C ILE A 93 -20.02 -147.22 73.23
N ARG A 94 -19.16 -148.15 72.77
CA ARG A 94 -18.31 -147.89 71.59
C ARG A 94 -19.07 -147.96 70.27
N GLU A 95 -19.87 -149.00 70.08
CA GLU A 95 -20.60 -149.29 68.84
C GLU A 95 -21.54 -148.15 68.40
N ILE A 96 -22.00 -147.33 69.35
CA ILE A 96 -22.90 -146.19 69.12
C ILE A 96 -22.13 -144.91 68.73
N VAL A 97 -20.92 -144.69 69.28
CA VAL A 97 -20.15 -143.46 69.05
C VAL A 97 -19.52 -143.45 67.66
N ASP A 98 -18.95 -144.58 67.23
CA ASP A 98 -18.18 -144.66 65.98
C ASP A 98 -19.05 -144.48 64.72
N ARG A 99 -20.38 -144.60 64.82
CA ARG A 99 -21.34 -144.36 63.72
C ARG A 99 -22.01 -142.98 63.73
N GLY A 100 -21.71 -142.15 64.74
CA GLY A 100 -22.34 -140.83 64.90
C GLY A 100 -21.51 -139.64 64.43
N LEU A 101 -20.22 -139.83 64.12
CA LEU A 101 -19.25 -138.73 64.01
C LEU A 101 -18.91 -138.27 62.59
N GLU A 102 -19.38 -138.97 61.56
CA GLU A 102 -18.97 -138.76 60.15
C GLU A 102 -19.65 -137.54 59.47
N GLN A 103 -20.67 -136.93 60.12
CA GLN A 103 -21.39 -135.75 59.56
C GLN A 103 -20.91 -134.39 60.10
N LEU A 104 -20.01 -134.33 61.08
CA LEU A 104 -19.67 -133.07 61.77
C LEU A 104 -18.50 -132.27 61.15
N GLN A 105 -17.75 -132.84 60.19
CA GLN A 105 -16.58 -132.16 59.62
C GLN A 105 -16.89 -130.98 58.67
N HIS A 106 -18.13 -130.80 58.21
CA HIS A 106 -18.48 -129.71 57.31
C HIS A 106 -18.79 -128.36 58.00
N LEU A 107 -18.86 -128.30 59.34
CA LEU A 107 -19.27 -127.09 60.05
C LEU A 107 -18.14 -126.05 60.25
N SER A 108 -16.88 -126.49 60.39
CA SER A 108 -15.74 -125.57 60.60
C SER A 108 -15.39 -124.76 59.36
N GLU A 109 -15.61 -125.30 58.16
CA GLU A 109 -15.39 -124.61 56.89
C GLU A 109 -16.30 -123.38 56.76
N VAL A 110 -17.57 -123.55 57.12
CA VAL A 110 -18.61 -122.50 57.05
C VAL A 110 -18.37 -121.42 58.10
N GLU A 111 -17.94 -121.78 59.32
CA GLU A 111 -17.63 -120.80 60.36
C GLU A 111 -16.45 -119.88 59.96
N HIS A 112 -15.40 -120.45 59.36
CA HIS A 112 -14.27 -119.66 58.84
C HIS A 112 -14.69 -118.73 57.69
N GLN A 113 -15.44 -119.25 56.71
CA GLN A 113 -15.95 -118.43 55.60
C GLN A 113 -16.86 -117.30 56.09
N LEU A 114 -17.72 -117.55 57.09
CA LEU A 114 -18.58 -116.51 57.66
C LEU A 114 -17.77 -115.41 58.37
N GLN A 115 -16.73 -115.78 59.13
CA GLN A 115 -15.85 -114.81 59.79
C GLN A 115 -15.06 -113.94 58.79
N ASP A 116 -14.55 -114.52 57.70
CA ASP A 116 -13.78 -113.74 56.71
C ASP A 116 -14.69 -112.88 55.82
N VAL A 117 -15.90 -113.35 55.47
CA VAL A 117 -16.94 -112.50 54.85
C VAL A 117 -17.35 -111.36 55.80
N GLN A 118 -17.48 -111.60 57.10
CA GLN A 118 -17.74 -110.52 58.07
C GLN A 118 -16.58 -109.52 58.14
N ARG A 119 -15.32 -109.98 58.21
CA ARG A 119 -14.12 -109.11 58.21
C ARG A 119 -13.93 -108.33 56.91
N GLU A 120 -14.39 -108.86 55.77
CA GLU A 120 -14.40 -108.13 54.51
C GLU A 120 -15.54 -107.11 54.47
N ALA A 121 -16.75 -107.48 54.90
CA ALA A 121 -17.88 -106.55 55.03
C ALA A 121 -17.55 -105.38 55.98
N GLU A 122 -16.96 -105.66 57.14
CA GLU A 122 -16.49 -104.63 58.10
C GLU A 122 -15.42 -103.72 57.49
N ARG A 123 -14.44 -104.28 56.75
CA ARG A 123 -13.46 -103.48 56.00
C ARG A 123 -14.11 -102.63 54.91
N LYS A 124 -15.10 -103.15 54.18
CA LYS A 124 -15.83 -102.40 53.14
C LYS A 124 -16.70 -101.30 53.74
N ILE A 125 -17.34 -101.54 54.89
CA ILE A 125 -18.08 -100.52 55.63
C ILE A 125 -17.13 -99.43 56.16
N GLN A 126 -15.94 -99.80 56.66
CA GLN A 126 -14.95 -98.83 57.13
C GLN A 126 -14.35 -98.01 55.98
N GLN A 127 -13.97 -98.64 54.86
CA GLN A 127 -13.56 -97.94 53.64
C GLN A 127 -14.66 -96.99 53.13
N SER A 128 -15.92 -97.43 53.15
CA SER A 128 -17.06 -96.57 52.78
C SER A 128 -17.24 -95.39 53.73
N ARG A 129 -17.00 -95.56 55.04
CA ARG A 129 -17.05 -94.47 56.03
C ARG A 129 -15.91 -93.47 55.87
N GLU A 130 -14.72 -93.95 55.56
CA GLU A 130 -13.56 -93.09 55.27
C GLU A 130 -13.83 -92.22 54.04
N VAL A 131 -14.27 -92.82 52.93
CA VAL A 131 -14.67 -92.11 51.70
C VAL A 131 -15.84 -91.14 51.95
N ILE A 132 -16.86 -91.52 52.75
CA ILE A 132 -17.94 -90.60 53.13
C ILE A 132 -17.38 -89.41 53.94
N SER A 133 -16.50 -89.65 54.91
CA SER A 133 -15.93 -88.58 55.74
C SER A 133 -14.96 -87.65 54.99
N GLU A 134 -14.39 -88.14 53.89
CA GLU A 134 -13.53 -87.37 52.98
C GLU A 134 -14.38 -86.54 52.03
N LEU A 135 -15.42 -87.14 51.44
CA LEU A 135 -16.43 -86.44 50.63
C LEU A 135 -17.18 -85.36 51.44
N GLU A 136 -17.50 -85.61 52.72
CA GLU A 136 -18.07 -84.61 53.62
C GLU A 136 -17.12 -83.42 53.85
N ARG A 137 -15.81 -83.66 53.94
CA ARG A 137 -14.79 -82.60 54.03
C ARG A 137 -14.64 -81.84 52.71
N GLU A 138 -14.63 -82.52 51.56
CA GLU A 138 -14.59 -81.87 50.25
C GLU A 138 -15.83 -81.02 49.99
N VAL A 139 -17.02 -81.50 50.37
CA VAL A 139 -18.28 -80.75 50.28
C VAL A 139 -18.26 -79.53 51.21
N GLN A 140 -17.74 -79.64 52.43
CA GLN A 140 -17.57 -78.48 53.32
C GLN A 140 -16.57 -77.46 52.75
N ALA A 141 -15.44 -77.91 52.22
CA ALA A 141 -14.45 -77.03 51.58
C ALA A 141 -14.99 -76.35 50.31
N LEU A 142 -15.80 -77.05 49.50
CA LEU A 142 -16.52 -76.48 48.37
C LEU A 142 -17.58 -75.47 48.81
N GLN A 143 -18.37 -75.77 49.85
CA GLN A 143 -19.36 -74.83 50.39
C GLN A 143 -18.70 -73.56 50.94
N GLN A 144 -17.57 -73.68 51.63
CA GLN A 144 -16.81 -72.53 52.11
C GLN A 144 -16.28 -71.69 50.93
N ARG A 145 -15.65 -72.31 49.91
CA ARG A 145 -15.21 -71.59 48.71
C ARG A 145 -16.35 -70.90 47.96
N ILE A 146 -17.49 -71.57 47.79
CA ILE A 146 -18.68 -70.98 47.16
C ILE A 146 -19.20 -69.78 47.98
N SER A 147 -19.07 -69.80 49.31
CA SER A 147 -19.40 -68.66 50.18
C SER A 147 -18.40 -67.50 50.01
N GLU A 148 -17.10 -67.80 50.03
CA GLU A 148 -16.01 -66.82 49.83
C GLU A 148 -16.09 -66.18 48.43
N ASP A 149 -16.34 -66.98 47.40
CA ASP A 149 -16.56 -66.52 46.02
C ASP A 149 -17.83 -65.65 45.92
N ALA A 150 -18.93 -66.02 46.59
CA ALA A 150 -20.17 -65.23 46.61
C ALA A 150 -20.03 -63.89 47.37
N GLU A 151 -19.28 -63.86 48.46
CA GLU A 151 -18.91 -62.61 49.14
C GLU A 151 -17.99 -61.75 48.26
N SER A 152 -17.05 -62.35 47.54
CA SER A 152 -16.20 -61.63 46.57
C SER A 152 -17.03 -61.03 45.42
N LEU A 153 -18.00 -61.78 44.87
CA LEU A 153 -18.86 -61.37 43.77
C LEU A 153 -19.84 -60.26 44.19
N THR A 154 -20.41 -60.35 45.39
CA THR A 154 -21.27 -59.27 45.93
C THR A 154 -20.44 -58.03 46.26
N GLY A 155 -19.23 -58.19 46.79
CA GLY A 155 -18.24 -57.13 46.94
C GLY A 155 -17.94 -56.41 45.62
N LEU A 156 -17.51 -57.16 44.59
CA LEU A 156 -17.24 -56.63 43.24
C LEU A 156 -18.47 -55.97 42.61
N THR A 157 -19.66 -56.55 42.77
CA THR A 157 -20.92 -55.97 42.27
C THR A 157 -21.23 -54.63 42.95
N SER A 158 -21.00 -54.52 44.26
CA SER A 158 -21.17 -53.27 45.00
C SER A 158 -20.15 -52.20 44.59
N GLN A 159 -18.89 -52.59 44.34
CA GLN A 159 -17.84 -51.70 43.85
C GLN A 159 -18.12 -51.21 42.43
N LEU A 160 -18.58 -52.10 41.54
CA LEU A 160 -18.97 -51.74 40.17
C LEU A 160 -20.18 -50.79 40.16
N SER A 161 -21.22 -51.09 40.93
CA SER A 161 -22.41 -50.22 41.07
C SER A 161 -22.04 -48.84 41.62
N ARG A 162 -21.15 -48.79 42.62
CA ARG A 162 -20.64 -47.54 43.18
C ARG A 162 -19.82 -46.75 42.17
N SER A 163 -18.87 -47.39 41.48
CA SER A 163 -18.04 -46.75 40.44
C SER A 163 -18.88 -46.22 39.28
N GLN A 164 -19.93 -46.96 38.86
CA GLN A 164 -20.89 -46.49 37.87
C GLN A 164 -21.67 -45.25 38.36
N SER A 165 -22.12 -45.25 39.63
CA SER A 165 -22.81 -44.09 40.21
C SER A 165 -21.91 -42.85 40.33
N GLU A 166 -20.63 -43.04 40.70
CA GLU A 166 -19.64 -41.96 40.82
C GLU A 166 -19.27 -41.40 39.43
N LEU A 167 -19.13 -42.26 38.40
CA LEU A 167 -18.94 -41.84 37.00
C LEU A 167 -20.15 -41.10 36.43
N LEU A 168 -21.38 -41.59 36.67
CA LEU A 168 -22.60 -40.95 36.19
C LEU A 168 -22.78 -39.55 36.81
N ALA A 169 -22.55 -39.40 38.12
CA ALA A 169 -22.61 -38.10 38.79
C ALA A 169 -21.53 -37.13 38.28
N GLY A 170 -20.33 -37.63 37.96
CA GLY A 170 -19.27 -36.84 37.33
C GLY A 170 -19.66 -36.33 35.93
N LEU A 171 -20.16 -37.24 35.08
CA LEU A 171 -20.65 -36.91 33.73
C LEU A 171 -21.83 -35.93 33.77
N GLU A 172 -22.81 -36.15 34.65
CA GLU A 172 -23.95 -35.24 34.83
C GLU A 172 -23.51 -33.85 35.28
N THR A 173 -22.54 -33.77 36.21
CA THR A 173 -21.95 -32.48 36.63
C THR A 173 -21.27 -31.78 35.45
N GLN A 174 -20.48 -32.49 34.65
CA GLN A 174 -19.74 -31.93 33.52
C GLN A 174 -20.67 -31.49 32.37
N VAL A 175 -21.74 -32.24 32.08
CA VAL A 175 -22.79 -31.86 31.12
C VAL A 175 -23.53 -30.60 31.59
N ASN A 176 -23.92 -30.53 32.87
CA ASN A 176 -24.58 -29.34 33.42
C ASN A 176 -23.67 -28.10 33.43
N LEU A 177 -22.35 -28.27 33.60
CA LEU A 177 -21.39 -27.17 33.55
C LEU A 177 -21.22 -26.65 32.11
N SER A 178 -20.99 -27.56 31.15
CA SER A 178 -20.92 -27.23 29.71
C SER A 178 -22.21 -26.58 29.20
N LYS A 179 -23.38 -26.99 29.70
CA LYS A 179 -24.67 -26.39 29.36
C LYS A 179 -24.77 -24.93 29.80
N ARG A 180 -24.31 -24.59 31.01
CA ARG A 180 -24.28 -23.20 31.50
C ARG A 180 -23.31 -22.32 30.73
N GLU A 181 -22.17 -22.87 30.31
CA GLU A 181 -21.21 -22.18 29.45
C GLU A 181 -21.82 -21.87 28.07
N LEU A 182 -22.56 -22.82 27.50
CA LEU A 182 -23.29 -22.63 26.24
C LEU A 182 -24.44 -21.60 26.37
N GLU A 183 -25.21 -21.66 27.45
CA GLU A 183 -26.27 -20.69 27.77
C GLU A 183 -25.71 -19.28 27.95
N LYS A 184 -24.57 -19.14 28.65
CA LYS A 184 -23.87 -17.86 28.79
C LYS A 184 -23.36 -17.37 27.44
N LEU A 185 -22.66 -18.19 26.66
CA LEU A 185 -22.14 -17.81 25.35
C LEU A 185 -23.25 -17.37 24.39
N SER A 186 -24.42 -18.02 24.44
CA SER A 186 -25.60 -17.61 23.68
C SER A 186 -26.16 -16.25 24.14
N SER A 187 -26.15 -15.97 25.44
CA SER A 187 -26.54 -14.67 26.00
C SER A 187 -25.55 -13.56 25.61
N ASP A 188 -24.25 -13.82 25.75
CA ASP A 188 -23.18 -12.89 25.41
C ASP A 188 -23.22 -12.55 23.89
N PHE A 189 -23.46 -13.54 23.03
CA PHE A 189 -23.63 -13.35 21.59
C PHE A 189 -24.88 -12.53 21.23
N ALA A 190 -26.02 -12.79 21.89
CA ALA A 190 -27.25 -12.03 21.67
C ALA A 190 -27.09 -10.54 22.08
N ALA A 191 -26.36 -10.26 23.16
CA ALA A 191 -26.04 -8.90 23.57
C ALA A 191 -25.15 -8.18 22.54
N HIS A 192 -24.11 -8.84 22.02
CA HIS A 192 -23.26 -8.27 20.97
C HIS A 192 -24.03 -8.01 19.68
N LEU A 193 -24.93 -8.91 19.27
CA LEU A 193 -25.78 -8.73 18.09
C LEU A 193 -26.70 -7.50 18.25
N SER A 194 -27.30 -7.32 19.43
CA SER A 194 -28.14 -6.16 19.73
C SER A 194 -27.36 -4.85 19.75
N MET A 195 -26.12 -4.84 20.25
CA MET A 195 -25.24 -3.66 20.17
C MET A 195 -24.89 -3.33 18.72
N LEU A 196 -24.43 -4.32 17.94
CA LEU A 196 -24.05 -4.13 16.54
C LEU A 196 -25.22 -3.59 15.69
N GLN A 197 -26.44 -4.05 15.97
CA GLN A 197 -27.65 -3.55 15.30
C GLN A 197 -27.97 -2.10 15.70
N THR A 198 -27.82 -1.76 16.98
CA THR A 198 -28.01 -0.37 17.47
C THR A 198 -26.97 0.57 16.87
N ASP A 199 -25.70 0.16 16.80
CA ASP A 199 -24.61 0.92 16.18
C ASP A 199 -24.86 1.14 14.68
N ALA A 200 -25.40 0.15 13.97
CA ALA A 200 -25.77 0.27 12.56
C ALA A 200 -26.93 1.25 12.32
N GLU A 201 -27.97 1.22 13.17
CA GLU A 201 -29.08 2.18 13.15
C GLU A 201 -28.60 3.61 13.47
N GLN A 202 -27.68 3.77 14.43
CA GLN A 202 -27.09 5.07 14.75
C GLN A 202 -26.16 5.59 13.64
N GLN A 203 -25.34 4.72 13.02
CA GLN A 203 -24.49 5.11 11.89
C GLN A 203 -25.29 5.50 10.65
N THR A 204 -26.35 4.76 10.31
CA THR A 204 -27.21 5.09 9.16
C THR A 204 -27.97 6.40 9.38
N THR A 205 -28.45 6.67 10.60
CA THR A 205 -29.03 7.97 10.97
C THR A 205 -27.99 9.11 10.82
N THR A 206 -26.80 8.94 11.42
CA THR A 206 -25.71 9.92 11.33
C THR A 206 -25.26 10.19 9.89
N ALA A 207 -25.29 9.17 9.02
CA ALA A 207 -24.98 9.31 7.60
C ALA A 207 -26.05 10.11 6.85
N ALA A 208 -27.34 9.91 7.17
CA ALA A 208 -28.43 10.68 6.61
C ALA A 208 -28.36 12.16 7.03
N ASP A 209 -28.06 12.43 8.31
CA ASP A 209 -27.90 13.80 8.82
C ASP A 209 -26.74 14.53 8.13
N ARG A 210 -25.58 13.89 7.99
CA ARG A 210 -24.44 14.44 7.22
C ARG A 210 -24.79 14.66 5.75
N PHE A 211 -25.60 13.79 5.14
CA PHE A 211 -26.02 13.96 3.75
C PHE A 211 -26.97 15.16 3.58
N ASN A 212 -27.85 15.39 4.57
CA ASN A 212 -28.68 16.61 4.63
C ASN A 212 -27.81 17.87 4.81
N GLU A 213 -26.83 17.83 5.72
CA GLU A 213 -25.91 18.95 5.96
C GLU A 213 -25.11 19.32 4.70
N VAL A 214 -24.54 18.33 4.00
CA VAL A 214 -23.82 18.54 2.73
C VAL A 214 -24.74 19.07 1.62
N ARG A 215 -26.00 18.58 1.53
CA ARG A 215 -26.99 19.13 0.59
C ARG A 215 -27.26 20.62 0.87
N ASP A 216 -27.46 20.98 2.13
CA ASP A 216 -27.84 22.35 2.50
C ASP A 216 -26.66 23.33 2.37
N GLN A 217 -25.42 22.86 2.61
CA GLN A 217 -24.20 23.58 2.23
C GLN A 217 -24.07 23.78 0.71
N LEU A 218 -24.38 22.75 -0.09
CA LEU A 218 -24.32 22.82 -1.56
C LEU A 218 -25.35 23.82 -2.12
N ILE A 219 -26.55 23.87 -1.55
CA ILE A 219 -27.57 24.88 -1.90
C ILE A 219 -27.05 26.29 -1.60
N ALA A 220 -26.50 26.53 -0.41
CA ALA A 220 -25.95 27.83 -0.04
C ALA A 220 -24.78 28.27 -0.94
N GLN A 221 -23.96 27.33 -1.43
CA GLN A 221 -22.91 27.62 -2.43
C GLN A 221 -23.49 27.98 -3.80
N LEU A 222 -24.54 27.28 -4.26
CA LEU A 222 -25.21 27.59 -5.53
C LEU A 222 -25.86 28.97 -5.51
N ASP A 223 -26.56 29.32 -4.42
CA ASP A 223 -27.13 30.66 -4.22
C ASP A 223 -26.03 31.75 -4.24
N GLY A 224 -24.88 31.47 -3.61
CA GLY A 224 -23.72 32.36 -3.64
C GLY A 224 -23.12 32.57 -5.04
N ILE A 225 -23.08 31.51 -5.85
CA ILE A 225 -22.63 31.57 -7.25
C ILE A 225 -23.61 32.38 -8.12
N GLU A 226 -24.92 32.20 -7.95
CA GLU A 226 -25.94 32.98 -8.68
C GLU A 226 -25.87 34.48 -8.30
N ALA A 227 -25.70 34.79 -7.00
CA ALA A 227 -25.50 36.16 -6.54
C ALA A 227 -24.23 36.79 -7.11
N PHE A 228 -23.11 36.05 -7.16
CA PHE A 228 -21.87 36.52 -7.77
C PHE A 228 -22.01 36.75 -9.28
N ALA A 229 -22.58 35.80 -10.02
CA ALA A 229 -22.82 35.93 -11.46
C ALA A 229 -23.73 37.13 -11.78
N THR A 230 -24.76 37.36 -10.97
CA THR A 230 -25.66 38.52 -11.08
C THR A 230 -24.92 39.84 -10.83
N LYS A 231 -24.03 39.88 -9.82
CA LYS A 231 -23.18 41.05 -9.54
C LYS A 231 -22.20 41.34 -10.69
N GLN A 232 -21.54 40.32 -11.23
CA GLN A 232 -20.61 40.49 -12.36
C GLN A 232 -21.34 40.98 -13.61
N LYS A 233 -22.51 40.41 -13.93
CA LYS A 233 -23.39 40.88 -15.02
C LYS A 233 -23.71 42.37 -14.90
N HIS A 234 -24.07 42.85 -13.70
CA HIS A 234 -24.36 44.28 -13.48
C HIS A 234 -23.11 45.16 -13.68
N LEU A 235 -21.94 44.74 -13.19
CA LEU A 235 -20.68 45.45 -13.42
C LEU A 235 -20.31 45.50 -14.90
N THR A 236 -20.45 44.39 -15.64
CA THR A 236 -20.21 44.37 -17.10
C THR A 236 -21.17 45.30 -17.84
N GLN A 237 -22.45 45.38 -17.45
CA GLN A 237 -23.40 46.32 -18.04
C GLN A 237 -23.04 47.78 -17.74
N GLU A 238 -22.58 48.10 -16.53
CA GLU A 238 -22.11 49.44 -16.16
C GLU A 238 -20.86 49.83 -16.97
N HIS A 239 -19.86 48.95 -17.06
CA HIS A 239 -18.66 49.15 -17.87
C HIS A 239 -18.98 49.34 -19.36
N LEU A 240 -19.90 48.54 -19.91
CA LEU A 240 -20.34 48.66 -21.31
C LEU A 240 -21.04 50.01 -21.56
N THR A 241 -21.95 50.41 -20.67
CA THR A 241 -22.67 51.70 -20.76
C THR A 241 -21.69 52.88 -20.66
N ARG A 242 -20.71 52.81 -19.76
CA ARG A 242 -19.66 53.82 -19.61
C ARG A 242 -18.73 53.88 -20.84
N SER A 243 -18.39 52.74 -21.43
CA SER A 243 -17.64 52.67 -22.67
C SER A 243 -18.42 53.28 -23.84
N GLN A 244 -19.72 52.98 -23.96
CA GLN A 244 -20.61 53.55 -24.97
C GLN A 244 -20.70 55.08 -24.85
N MET A 245 -20.93 55.62 -23.64
CA MET A 245 -20.92 57.07 -23.42
C MET A 245 -19.58 57.71 -23.79
N THR A 246 -18.47 57.07 -23.42
CA THR A 246 -17.12 57.55 -23.76
C THR A 246 -16.88 57.55 -25.28
N PHE A 247 -17.36 56.53 -25.99
CA PHE A 247 -17.28 56.45 -27.45
C PHE A 247 -18.13 57.52 -28.15
N THR A 248 -19.36 57.77 -27.66
CA THR A 248 -20.19 58.85 -28.23
C THR A 248 -19.59 60.23 -28.03
N THR A 249 -18.98 60.52 -26.87
CA THR A 249 -18.28 61.80 -26.66
C THR A 249 -17.15 62.01 -27.67
N HIS A 250 -16.28 61.02 -27.87
CA HIS A 250 -15.20 61.13 -28.87
C HIS A 250 -15.73 61.26 -30.32
N LEU A 251 -16.89 60.67 -30.62
CA LEU A 251 -17.53 60.80 -31.93
C LEU A 251 -18.10 62.20 -32.16
N ASP A 252 -18.73 62.78 -31.14
CA ASP A 252 -19.23 64.17 -31.17
C ASP A 252 -18.08 65.19 -31.25
N GLU A 253 -16.99 64.97 -30.49
CA GLU A 253 -15.76 65.77 -30.57
C GLU A 253 -15.12 65.71 -31.96
N LEU A 254 -14.95 64.51 -32.53
CA LEU A 254 -14.43 64.34 -33.89
C LEU A 254 -15.34 65.00 -34.94
N GLN A 255 -16.66 64.92 -34.79
CA GLN A 255 -17.60 65.58 -35.67
C GLN A 255 -17.51 67.11 -35.57
N SER A 256 -17.31 67.66 -34.37
CA SER A 256 -17.07 69.08 -34.14
C SER A 256 -15.78 69.55 -34.79
N ASP A 257 -14.67 68.82 -34.63
CA ASP A 257 -13.38 69.15 -35.25
C ASP A 257 -13.44 69.11 -36.78
N VAL A 258 -14.15 68.13 -37.37
CA VAL A 258 -14.37 68.05 -38.82
C VAL A 258 -15.20 69.22 -39.33
N GLN A 259 -16.23 69.66 -38.58
CA GLN A 259 -17.01 70.86 -38.93
C GLN A 259 -16.15 72.13 -38.84
N LEU A 260 -15.36 72.30 -37.77
CA LEU A 260 -14.45 73.43 -37.59
C LEU A 260 -13.39 73.49 -38.71
N GLN A 261 -12.81 72.36 -39.10
CA GLN A 261 -11.86 72.31 -40.23
C GLN A 261 -12.53 72.62 -41.57
N ARG A 262 -13.75 72.11 -41.82
CA ARG A 262 -14.52 72.44 -43.03
C ARG A 262 -14.74 73.95 -43.14
N ASP A 263 -15.17 74.59 -42.05
CA ASP A 263 -15.55 76.00 -42.07
C ASP A 263 -14.32 76.92 -42.15
N GLN A 264 -13.18 76.52 -41.56
CA GLN A 264 -11.88 77.16 -41.79
C GLN A 264 -11.42 77.06 -43.25
N VAL A 265 -11.64 75.92 -43.93
CA VAL A 265 -11.32 75.77 -45.36
C VAL A 265 -12.23 76.64 -46.23
N LEU A 266 -13.54 76.67 -45.95
CA LEU A 266 -14.48 77.55 -46.65
C LEU A 266 -14.14 79.04 -46.48
N GLN A 267 -13.73 79.47 -45.28
CA GLN A 267 -13.30 80.84 -45.04
C GLN A 267 -12.02 81.20 -45.81
N ARG A 268 -11.05 80.27 -45.91
CA ARG A 268 -9.83 80.47 -46.71
C ARG A 268 -10.12 80.54 -48.22
N LEU A 269 -11.06 79.74 -48.71
CA LEU A 269 -11.51 79.78 -50.11
C LEU A 269 -12.19 81.12 -50.43
N ALA A 270 -13.09 81.60 -49.57
CA ALA A 270 -13.74 82.90 -49.75
C ALA A 270 -12.74 84.07 -49.74
N GLN A 271 -11.72 84.04 -48.88
CA GLN A 271 -10.64 85.03 -48.90
C GLN A 271 -9.84 84.96 -50.22
N PHE A 272 -9.49 83.75 -50.68
CA PHE A 272 -8.76 83.57 -51.94
C PHE A 272 -9.56 84.06 -53.16
N GLU A 273 -10.88 83.84 -53.20
CA GLU A 273 -11.76 84.39 -54.25
C GLU A 273 -11.77 85.93 -54.23
N GLN A 274 -11.80 86.55 -53.05
CA GLN A 274 -11.77 88.01 -52.89
C GLN A 274 -10.39 88.60 -53.27
N ASP A 275 -9.29 87.96 -52.87
CA ASP A 275 -7.93 88.36 -53.23
C ASP A 275 -7.71 88.25 -54.74
N TYR A 276 -8.17 87.15 -55.36
CA TYR A 276 -8.07 86.93 -56.81
C TYR A 276 -8.94 87.92 -57.61
N ALA A 277 -10.16 88.22 -57.15
CA ALA A 277 -11.00 89.24 -57.77
C ALA A 277 -10.36 90.64 -57.70
N THR A 278 -9.66 90.95 -56.61
CA THR A 278 -8.91 92.22 -56.44
C THR A 278 -7.75 92.30 -57.43
N GLN A 279 -6.91 91.26 -57.51
CA GLN A 279 -5.79 91.18 -58.47
C GLN A 279 -6.27 91.26 -59.93
N LEU A 280 -7.39 90.62 -60.26
CA LEU A 280 -7.98 90.70 -61.60
C LEU A 280 -8.45 92.12 -61.95
N SER A 281 -9.01 92.85 -60.97
CA SER A 281 -9.41 94.25 -61.14
C SER A 281 -8.20 95.19 -61.31
N GLU A 282 -7.10 94.95 -60.57
CA GLU A 282 -5.86 95.72 -60.72
C GLU A 282 -5.24 95.51 -62.11
N VAL A 283 -5.16 94.27 -62.59
CA VAL A 283 -4.65 93.94 -63.93
C VAL A 283 -5.54 94.51 -65.05
N GLN A 284 -6.86 94.52 -64.87
CA GLN A 284 -7.77 95.19 -65.80
C GLN A 284 -7.52 96.71 -65.83
N THR A 285 -7.28 97.33 -64.69
CA THR A 285 -7.03 98.78 -64.58
C THR A 285 -5.70 99.19 -65.22
N ASP A 286 -4.58 98.50 -64.92
CA ASP A 286 -3.27 98.74 -65.60
C ASP A 286 -3.38 98.50 -67.12
N THR A 287 -4.21 97.55 -67.55
CA THR A 287 -4.46 97.30 -68.99
C THR A 287 -5.26 98.44 -69.64
N GLU A 288 -6.29 98.99 -68.98
CA GLU A 288 -7.03 100.14 -69.51
C GLU A 288 -6.18 101.42 -69.50
N ASP A 289 -5.44 101.70 -68.43
CA ASP A 289 -4.56 102.87 -68.34
C ASP A 289 -3.44 102.83 -69.39
N ARG A 290 -2.77 101.68 -69.57
CA ARG A 290 -1.80 101.49 -70.67
C ARG A 290 -2.42 101.67 -72.03
N ARG A 291 -3.66 101.20 -72.25
CA ARG A 291 -4.38 101.41 -73.51
C ARG A 291 -4.70 102.89 -73.73
N ASN A 292 -5.08 103.60 -72.68
CA ASN A 292 -5.41 105.02 -72.74
C ASN A 292 -4.14 105.86 -73.01
N GLN A 293 -3.02 105.54 -72.37
CA GLN A 293 -1.71 106.15 -72.62
C GLN A 293 -1.23 105.90 -74.07
N LEU A 294 -1.31 104.65 -74.56
CA LEU A 294 -1.03 104.32 -75.97
C LEU A 294 -1.92 105.09 -76.96
N LEU A 295 -3.19 105.32 -76.62
CA LEU A 295 -4.09 106.13 -77.44
C LEU A 295 -3.77 107.64 -77.40
N GLU A 296 -3.16 108.13 -76.31
CA GLU A 296 -2.68 109.51 -76.19
C GLU A 296 -1.37 109.73 -76.94
N ASP A 297 -0.40 108.81 -76.81
CA ASP A 297 0.83 108.79 -77.63
C ASP A 297 0.51 108.74 -79.13
N LEU A 298 -0.46 107.90 -79.53
CA LEU A 298 -0.90 107.80 -80.93
C LEU A 298 -1.62 109.08 -81.42
N ARG A 299 -2.31 109.82 -80.53
CA ARG A 299 -2.87 111.14 -80.84
C ARG A 299 -1.78 112.20 -80.99
N TYR A 300 -0.79 112.20 -80.10
CA TYR A 300 0.36 113.10 -80.18
C TYR A 300 1.14 112.87 -81.49
N GLN A 301 1.52 111.63 -81.79
CA GLN A 301 2.19 111.27 -83.04
C GLN A 301 1.35 111.61 -84.28
N LYS A 302 0.02 111.46 -84.22
CA LYS A 302 -0.87 111.91 -85.30
C LYS A 302 -0.87 113.43 -85.48
N ALA A 303 -0.86 114.21 -84.39
CA ALA A 303 -0.81 115.67 -84.44
C ALA A 303 0.55 116.17 -84.96
N GLU A 304 1.64 115.52 -84.54
CA GLU A 304 2.98 115.77 -85.06
C GLU A 304 3.05 115.46 -86.57
N PHE A 305 2.57 114.29 -87.01
CA PHE A 305 2.53 113.92 -88.43
C PHE A 305 1.67 114.87 -89.28
N VAL A 306 0.52 115.33 -88.77
CA VAL A 306 -0.30 116.36 -89.45
C VAL A 306 0.47 117.69 -89.57
N THR A 307 1.24 118.06 -88.54
CA THR A 307 2.08 119.26 -88.55
C THR A 307 3.21 119.12 -89.58
N GLN A 308 3.94 117.99 -89.57
CA GLN A 308 4.97 117.67 -90.56
C GLN A 308 4.42 117.64 -92.00
N LEU A 309 3.23 117.07 -92.21
CA LEU A 309 2.55 117.04 -93.51
C LEU A 309 2.18 118.45 -94.00
N SER A 310 1.74 119.35 -93.10
CA SER A 310 1.47 120.75 -93.44
C SER A 310 2.74 121.54 -93.76
N GLY A 311 3.86 121.23 -93.10
CA GLY A 311 5.19 121.71 -93.45
C GLY A 311 5.58 121.24 -94.85
N PHE A 312 5.51 119.94 -95.11
CA PHE A 312 5.82 119.34 -96.43
C PHE A 312 4.93 119.91 -97.56
N GLN A 313 3.64 120.18 -97.31
CA GLN A 313 2.78 120.88 -98.28
C GLN A 313 3.25 122.31 -98.54
N THR A 314 3.70 123.04 -97.51
CA THR A 314 4.24 124.40 -97.63
C THR A 314 5.57 124.42 -98.39
N ASP A 315 6.46 123.47 -98.08
CA ASP A 315 7.73 123.29 -98.79
C ASP A 315 7.51 122.86 -100.25
N THR A 316 6.54 121.98 -100.51
CA THR A 316 6.14 121.58 -101.87
C THR A 316 5.54 122.75 -102.66
N GLN A 317 4.78 123.63 -102.00
CA GLN A 317 4.28 124.87 -102.61
C GLN A 317 5.46 125.79 -103.01
N GLN A 318 6.42 126.04 -102.10
CA GLN A 318 7.61 126.81 -102.41
C GLN A 318 8.49 126.17 -103.50
N GLN A 319 8.66 124.84 -103.47
CA GLN A 319 9.39 124.09 -104.50
C GLN A 319 8.73 124.24 -105.86
N ARG A 320 7.40 124.06 -105.96
CA ARG A 320 6.66 124.22 -107.21
C ARG A 320 6.80 125.65 -107.77
N ASP A 321 6.77 126.65 -106.90
CA ASP A 321 6.85 128.05 -107.33
C ASP A 321 8.29 128.43 -107.75
N ARG A 322 9.34 127.87 -107.11
CA ARG A 322 10.74 127.94 -107.62
C ARG A 322 10.95 127.17 -108.93
N ILE A 323 10.36 125.99 -109.07
CA ILE A 323 10.40 125.19 -110.30
C ILE A 323 9.75 125.97 -111.46
N ARG A 324 8.78 126.84 -111.17
CA ARG A 324 8.19 127.74 -112.17
C ARG A 324 9.20 128.77 -112.70
N GLU A 325 9.93 129.45 -111.81
CA GLU A 325 11.01 130.37 -112.20
C GLU A 325 12.14 129.63 -112.95
N GLN A 326 12.46 128.39 -112.55
CA GLN A 326 13.46 127.57 -113.22
C GLN A 326 13.01 127.08 -114.60
N ILE A 327 11.71 126.84 -114.83
CA ILE A 327 11.17 126.50 -116.16
C ILE A 327 11.24 127.72 -117.10
N GLU A 328 10.92 128.93 -116.62
CA GLU A 328 11.09 130.17 -117.41
C GLU A 328 12.56 130.42 -117.80
N GLN A 329 13.54 129.97 -116.99
CA GLN A 329 14.96 130.01 -117.37
C GLN A 329 15.37 128.85 -118.30
N LEU A 330 14.86 127.64 -118.07
CA LEU A 330 15.20 126.47 -118.89
C LEU A 330 14.63 126.53 -120.31
N GLU A 331 13.50 127.22 -120.55
CA GLU A 331 13.02 127.48 -121.91
C GLU A 331 14.02 128.30 -122.75
N ILE A 332 14.85 129.12 -122.11
CA ILE A 332 15.90 129.91 -122.76
C ILE A 332 17.11 129.01 -123.08
N GLU A 333 17.55 128.16 -122.14
CA GLU A 333 18.72 127.28 -122.32
C GLU A 333 18.46 126.07 -123.23
N LEU A 334 17.24 125.52 -123.26
CA LEU A 334 16.90 124.34 -124.06
C LEU A 334 17.00 124.56 -125.57
N SER A 335 16.94 125.81 -126.04
CA SER A 335 17.24 126.15 -127.44
C SER A 335 18.70 125.91 -127.84
N GLY A 336 19.64 125.87 -126.88
CA GLY A 336 21.08 125.74 -127.14
C GLY A 336 21.62 124.31 -127.09
N ASN A 337 21.10 123.46 -126.19
CA ASN A 337 21.77 122.21 -125.82
C ASN A 337 21.39 120.96 -126.66
N ALA A 338 20.41 121.05 -127.56
CA ALA A 338 19.91 119.91 -128.34
C ALA A 338 20.96 119.26 -129.29
N THR A 339 22.03 119.98 -129.62
CA THR A 339 23.10 119.52 -130.54
C THR A 339 24.18 118.65 -129.89
N ALA A 340 24.34 118.67 -128.56
CA ALA A 340 25.51 118.08 -127.90
C ALA A 340 25.39 116.59 -127.54
N ILE A 341 24.19 116.11 -127.20
CA ILE A 341 24.00 114.81 -126.53
C ILE A 341 24.26 113.58 -127.45
N ARG A 342 24.17 113.75 -128.76
CA ARG A 342 24.13 112.63 -129.73
C ARG A 342 25.43 111.82 -129.84
N SER A 343 26.58 112.36 -129.44
CA SER A 343 27.90 111.73 -129.63
C SER A 343 28.33 110.76 -128.51
N SER A 344 27.75 110.84 -127.32
CA SER A 344 28.30 110.17 -126.12
C SER A 344 27.86 108.72 -125.92
N LEU A 345 26.93 108.20 -126.73
CA LEU A 345 26.20 106.96 -126.40
C LEU A 345 26.86 105.66 -126.92
N GLU A 346 27.68 105.73 -127.97
CA GLU A 346 28.16 104.54 -128.69
C GLU A 346 29.36 103.83 -128.02
N GLU A 347 30.10 104.49 -127.11
CA GLU A 347 31.34 103.94 -126.55
C GLU A 347 31.13 102.97 -125.36
N GLN A 348 30.03 103.09 -124.62
CA GLN A 348 29.77 102.27 -123.41
C GLN A 348 29.52 100.79 -123.72
N GLN A 349 28.92 100.46 -124.86
CA GLN A 349 28.31 99.14 -125.09
C GLN A 349 29.32 97.98 -125.16
N LYS A 350 30.56 98.22 -125.62
CA LYS A 350 31.57 97.16 -125.84
C LYS A 350 32.30 96.64 -124.59
N ARG A 351 32.07 97.21 -123.40
CA ARG A 351 32.83 96.84 -122.17
C ARG A 351 32.16 95.79 -121.28
N VAL A 352 30.90 95.44 -121.52
CA VAL A 352 30.11 94.61 -120.59
C VAL A 352 30.29 93.11 -120.82
N GLU A 353 30.32 92.67 -122.09
CA GLU A 353 30.24 91.24 -122.45
C GLU A 353 31.44 90.40 -121.96
N ALA A 354 32.66 90.97 -121.96
CA ALA A 354 33.88 90.24 -121.64
C ALA A 354 34.08 89.83 -120.16
N ASN A 355 33.21 90.27 -119.23
CA ASN A 355 33.37 90.06 -117.79
C ASN A 355 32.55 88.89 -117.20
N LEU A 356 31.75 88.19 -118.01
CA LEU A 356 30.86 87.12 -117.53
C LEU A 356 31.54 85.74 -117.55
N ASP A 357 32.08 85.32 -118.71
CA ASP A 357 32.62 83.98 -118.94
C ASP A 357 33.70 83.54 -117.93
N GLN A 358 34.49 84.47 -117.39
CA GLN A 358 35.57 84.15 -116.44
C GLN A 358 35.05 83.59 -115.11
N LYS A 359 33.80 83.91 -114.70
CA LYS A 359 33.29 83.57 -113.36
C LYS A 359 32.65 82.18 -113.24
N GLU A 360 32.25 81.56 -114.35
CA GLU A 360 31.56 80.25 -114.31
C GLU A 360 32.53 79.10 -113.96
N THR A 361 33.76 79.17 -114.48
CA THR A 361 34.78 78.11 -114.33
C THR A 361 35.27 77.92 -112.90
N GLU A 362 35.42 79.01 -112.14
CA GLU A 362 35.96 79.02 -110.77
C GLU A 362 35.09 78.22 -109.79
N VAL A 363 33.76 78.44 -109.84
CA VAL A 363 32.79 77.84 -108.90
C VAL A 363 32.78 76.31 -109.00
N ARG A 364 33.03 75.76 -110.19
CA ARG A 364 32.92 74.32 -110.46
C ARG A 364 34.02 73.50 -109.77
N SER A 365 35.22 74.06 -109.64
CA SER A 365 36.37 73.37 -109.01
C SER A 365 36.20 73.19 -107.50
N GLN A 366 35.58 74.17 -106.83
CA GLN A 366 35.49 74.21 -105.36
C GLN A 366 34.51 73.16 -104.79
N ILE A 367 33.58 72.65 -105.61
CA ILE A 367 32.56 71.67 -105.20
C ILE A 367 33.13 70.25 -105.08
N GLU A 368 33.94 69.80 -106.05
CA GLU A 368 34.52 68.45 -106.05
C GLU A 368 35.47 68.22 -104.87
N GLN A 369 36.28 69.23 -104.54
CA GLN A 369 37.24 69.17 -103.42
C GLN A 369 36.54 69.04 -102.05
N HIS A 370 35.32 69.58 -101.91
CA HIS A 370 34.54 69.46 -100.68
C HIS A 370 33.92 68.07 -100.49
N GLN A 371 33.51 67.39 -101.57
CA GLN A 371 32.89 66.05 -101.47
C GLN A 371 33.88 64.99 -100.98
N GLN A 372 35.11 64.97 -101.51
CA GLN A 372 36.13 64.00 -101.10
C GLN A 372 36.48 64.10 -99.61
N ARG A 373 36.45 65.31 -99.03
CA ARG A 373 36.80 65.56 -97.63
C ARG A 373 35.69 65.19 -96.62
N VAL A 374 34.47 64.92 -97.07
CA VAL A 374 33.38 64.44 -96.22
C VAL A 374 33.42 62.91 -96.09
N GLN A 375 33.68 62.19 -97.18
CA GLN A 375 33.71 60.72 -97.17
C GLN A 375 34.79 60.17 -96.22
N ALA A 376 36.03 60.69 -96.31
CA ALA A 376 37.15 60.20 -95.51
C ALA A 376 36.94 60.33 -93.98
N ASN A 377 36.10 61.27 -93.53
CA ASN A 377 35.77 61.43 -92.11
C ASN A 377 34.71 60.42 -91.63
N LEU A 378 33.79 59.99 -92.51
CA LEU A 378 32.79 58.96 -92.18
C LEU A 378 33.49 57.61 -91.96
N ASP A 379 34.33 57.21 -92.91
CA ASP A 379 35.05 55.93 -92.89
C ASP A 379 35.93 55.78 -91.63
N GLN A 380 36.59 56.87 -91.20
CA GLN A 380 37.39 56.91 -89.97
C GLN A 380 36.53 56.74 -88.69
N THR A 381 35.35 57.36 -88.66
CA THR A 381 34.45 57.35 -87.48
C THR A 381 33.83 55.96 -87.27
N GLU A 382 33.52 55.23 -88.35
CA GLU A 382 32.97 53.87 -88.26
C GLU A 382 33.96 52.89 -87.60
N ILE A 383 35.26 53.04 -87.87
CA ILE A 383 36.32 52.19 -87.30
C ILE A 383 36.46 52.38 -85.78
N GLU A 384 36.45 53.62 -85.28
CA GLU A 384 36.58 53.90 -83.84
C GLU A 384 35.40 53.37 -83.03
N VAL A 385 34.16 53.56 -83.52
CA VAL A 385 32.95 53.03 -82.87
C VAL A 385 32.97 51.50 -82.80
N ARG A 386 33.43 50.84 -83.88
CA ARG A 386 33.52 49.37 -83.96
C ARG A 386 34.52 48.80 -82.95
N SER A 387 35.68 49.46 -82.78
CA SER A 387 36.69 49.08 -81.78
C SER A 387 36.16 49.18 -80.34
N GLN A 388 35.39 50.22 -80.01
CA GLN A 388 34.85 50.40 -78.65
C GLN A 388 33.78 49.35 -78.31
N ILE A 389 33.00 48.90 -79.29
CA ILE A 389 32.00 47.83 -79.12
C ILE A 389 32.67 46.48 -78.86
N GLU A 390 33.76 46.14 -79.57
CA GLU A 390 34.51 44.90 -79.34
C GLU A 390 35.19 44.87 -77.95
N GLU A 391 35.72 46.00 -77.47
CA GLU A 391 36.29 46.15 -76.12
C GLU A 391 35.22 45.91 -75.03
N LEU A 392 34.05 46.55 -75.16
CA LEU A 392 32.92 46.40 -74.23
C LEU A 392 32.34 44.98 -74.21
N GLN A 393 32.23 44.32 -75.37
CA GLN A 393 31.81 42.91 -75.42
C GLN A 393 32.81 42.01 -74.68
N LYS A 394 34.12 42.27 -74.80
CA LYS A 394 35.18 41.50 -74.16
C LYS A 394 35.18 41.65 -72.63
N GLN A 395 34.89 42.84 -72.13
CA GLN A 395 34.70 43.08 -70.69
C GLN A 395 33.46 42.35 -70.16
N LEU A 396 32.32 42.50 -70.84
CA LEU A 396 31.06 41.85 -70.44
C LEU A 396 31.16 40.31 -70.46
N GLN A 397 31.91 39.74 -71.40
CA GLN A 397 32.20 38.31 -71.49
C GLN A 397 32.98 37.82 -70.25
N ASN A 398 34.01 38.55 -69.81
CA ASN A 398 34.85 38.20 -68.67
C ASN A 398 34.09 38.25 -67.33
N ASP A 399 33.30 39.31 -67.10
CA ASP A 399 32.48 39.44 -65.90
C ASP A 399 31.47 38.27 -65.77
N LEU A 400 30.95 37.79 -66.91
CA LEU A 400 30.01 36.67 -66.94
C LEU A 400 30.69 35.34 -66.55
N THR A 401 31.90 35.06 -67.05
CA THR A 401 32.67 33.87 -66.64
C THR A 401 33.16 33.95 -65.21
N GLN A 402 33.54 35.14 -64.71
CA GLN A 402 33.91 35.29 -63.30
C GLN A 402 32.72 34.96 -62.39
N ARG A 403 31.54 35.55 -62.62
CA ARG A 403 30.33 35.24 -61.84
C ARG A 403 29.90 33.77 -61.95
N GLN A 404 30.09 33.12 -63.10
CA GLN A 404 29.86 31.68 -63.22
C GLN A 404 30.82 30.85 -62.34
N SER A 405 32.10 31.23 -62.26
CA SER A 405 33.06 30.54 -61.39
C SER A 405 32.79 30.75 -59.89
N GLU A 406 32.37 31.94 -59.47
CA GLU A 406 31.99 32.25 -58.09
C GLU A 406 30.76 31.45 -57.64
N VAL A 407 29.73 31.35 -58.48
CA VAL A 407 28.52 30.54 -58.18
C VAL A 407 28.82 29.04 -58.16
N LEU A 408 29.69 28.53 -59.05
CA LEU A 408 30.14 27.13 -59.02
C LEU A 408 30.96 26.81 -57.77
N ALA A 409 31.81 27.74 -57.31
CA ALA A 409 32.57 27.58 -56.07
C ALA A 409 31.62 27.43 -54.86
N GLN A 410 30.64 28.32 -54.72
CA GLN A 410 29.65 28.28 -53.63
C GLN A 410 28.81 26.99 -53.65
N PHE A 411 28.44 26.47 -54.82
CA PHE A 411 27.78 25.17 -54.94
C PHE A 411 28.70 24.02 -54.50
N SER A 412 29.99 24.05 -54.83
CA SER A 412 30.94 23.02 -54.41
C SER A 412 31.21 23.03 -52.89
N GLU A 413 31.13 24.19 -52.24
CA GLU A 413 31.28 24.34 -50.79
C GLU A 413 30.04 23.82 -50.03
N LEU A 414 28.84 24.05 -50.57
CA LEU A 414 27.59 23.42 -50.10
C LEU A 414 27.60 21.90 -50.29
N GLU A 415 28.03 21.41 -51.45
CA GLU A 415 28.06 19.97 -51.75
C GLU A 415 29.13 19.25 -50.90
N THR A 416 30.32 19.82 -50.72
CA THR A 416 31.32 19.27 -49.80
C THR A 416 30.87 19.33 -48.34
N THR A 417 30.17 20.38 -47.90
CA THR A 417 29.59 20.44 -46.54
C THR A 417 28.50 19.37 -46.34
N ALA A 418 27.63 19.15 -47.33
CA ALA A 418 26.62 18.09 -47.29
C ALA A 418 27.24 16.68 -47.33
N ILE A 419 28.30 16.47 -48.13
CA ILE A 419 29.06 15.22 -48.16
C ILE A 419 29.78 14.98 -46.83
N GLN A 420 30.43 16.00 -46.25
CA GLN A 420 31.12 15.91 -44.96
C GLN A 420 30.15 15.65 -43.80
N GLY A 421 28.95 16.23 -43.84
CA GLY A 421 27.86 15.88 -42.93
C GLY A 421 27.45 14.41 -43.07
N ARG A 422 27.36 13.91 -44.31
CA ARG A 422 27.01 12.51 -44.60
C ARG A 422 28.10 11.51 -44.19
N THR A 423 29.39 11.80 -44.40
CA THR A 423 30.48 10.96 -43.86
C THR A 423 30.53 11.02 -42.34
N ASN A 424 30.47 12.19 -41.71
CA ASN A 424 30.40 12.29 -40.24
C ASN A 424 29.21 11.53 -39.63
N PHE A 425 28.08 11.44 -40.32
CA PHE A 425 26.92 10.65 -39.90
C PHE A 425 27.15 9.13 -40.11
N LEU A 426 27.70 8.73 -41.27
CA LEU A 426 28.01 7.33 -41.57
C LEU A 426 29.16 6.76 -40.73
N ASP A 427 30.16 7.58 -40.38
CA ASP A 427 31.27 7.20 -39.52
C ASP A 427 30.85 7.14 -38.03
N LYS A 428 29.90 7.98 -37.60
CA LYS A 428 29.21 7.79 -36.30
C LYS A 428 28.35 6.53 -36.27
N LEU A 429 27.65 6.20 -37.36
CA LEU A 429 26.93 4.93 -37.50
C LEU A 429 27.89 3.73 -37.49
N ARG A 430 29.06 3.83 -38.13
CA ARG A 430 30.13 2.82 -38.04
C ARG A 430 30.75 2.71 -36.65
N LEU A 431 30.91 3.80 -35.91
CA LEU A 431 31.31 3.73 -34.50
C LEU A 431 30.23 3.02 -33.67
N LEU A 432 28.94 3.30 -33.91
CA LEU A 432 27.83 2.61 -33.22
C LEU A 432 27.74 1.12 -33.59
N GLU A 433 27.96 0.74 -34.85
CA GLU A 433 28.11 -0.69 -35.22
C GLU A 433 29.36 -1.32 -34.60
N SER A 434 30.50 -0.59 -34.58
CA SER A 434 31.74 -1.07 -33.97
C SER A 434 31.59 -1.27 -32.46
N ASP A 435 30.98 -0.34 -31.75
CA ASP A 435 30.69 -0.42 -30.31
C ASP A 435 29.64 -1.49 -30.01
N ALA A 436 28.61 -1.66 -30.86
CA ALA A 436 27.66 -2.76 -30.70
C ALA A 436 28.33 -4.14 -30.89
N VAL A 437 29.25 -4.26 -31.85
CA VAL A 437 30.04 -5.48 -32.07
C VAL A 437 31.08 -5.69 -30.96
N GLN A 438 31.75 -4.64 -30.49
CA GLN A 438 32.70 -4.74 -29.37
C GLN A 438 32.00 -5.02 -28.05
N GLN A 439 30.84 -4.42 -27.74
CA GLN A 439 30.07 -4.76 -26.55
C GLN A 439 29.54 -6.19 -26.62
N LYS A 440 29.06 -6.65 -27.79
CA LYS A 440 28.71 -8.07 -28.01
C LYS A 440 29.90 -9.00 -27.72
N GLN A 441 31.10 -8.65 -28.18
CA GLN A 441 32.31 -9.44 -27.92
C GLN A 441 32.78 -9.33 -26.45
N ALA A 442 32.63 -8.16 -25.80
CA ALA A 442 32.98 -7.95 -24.40
C ALA A 442 32.02 -8.68 -23.44
N ILE A 443 30.73 -8.78 -23.79
CA ILE A 443 29.73 -9.59 -23.09
C ILE A 443 30.06 -11.09 -23.26
N PHE A 444 30.42 -11.52 -24.48
CA PHE A 444 30.84 -12.89 -24.75
C PHE A 444 32.10 -13.26 -23.94
N ASN A 445 33.12 -12.40 -23.93
CA ASN A 445 34.35 -12.61 -23.17
C ASN A 445 34.09 -12.59 -21.64
N LYS A 446 33.19 -11.74 -21.13
CA LYS A 446 32.80 -11.74 -19.70
C LYS A 446 32.01 -12.99 -19.30
N LEU A 447 31.18 -13.54 -20.18
CA LEU A 447 30.51 -14.83 -19.95
C LEU A 447 31.55 -15.97 -19.86
N GLN A 448 32.58 -15.97 -20.70
CA GLN A 448 33.68 -16.94 -20.58
C GLN A 448 34.55 -16.73 -19.33
N GLN A 449 34.73 -15.50 -18.84
CA GLN A 449 35.43 -15.27 -17.56
C GLN A 449 34.62 -15.79 -16.36
N LEU A 450 33.31 -15.55 -16.33
CA LEU A 450 32.41 -16.01 -15.26
C LEU A 450 32.33 -17.55 -15.16
N GLU A 451 32.51 -18.26 -16.27
CA GLU A 451 32.58 -19.73 -16.29
C GLU A 451 33.90 -20.28 -15.69
N ILE A 452 34.98 -19.50 -15.74
CA ILE A 452 36.30 -19.87 -15.19
C ILE A 452 36.42 -19.48 -13.71
N GLU A 453 35.86 -18.32 -13.33
CA GLU A 453 36.00 -17.76 -11.97
C GLU A 453 35.29 -18.61 -10.91
N PHE A 454 34.19 -19.28 -11.28
CA PHE A 454 33.31 -20.06 -10.39
C PHE A 454 33.92 -21.39 -9.87
N VAL A 455 35.09 -21.82 -10.36
CA VAL A 455 35.68 -23.13 -10.05
C VAL A 455 36.88 -23.06 -9.07
N SER A 456 37.35 -21.86 -8.72
CA SER A 456 38.73 -21.68 -8.22
C SER A 456 38.93 -21.38 -6.72
N GLN A 457 37.88 -21.10 -5.92
CA GLN A 457 38.07 -20.58 -4.54
C GLN A 457 37.29 -21.32 -3.43
N ILE A 458 37.91 -22.40 -2.93
CA ILE A 458 37.67 -23.05 -1.62
C ILE A 458 39.03 -23.57 -1.12
N PRO A 459 39.45 -23.43 0.16
CA PRO A 459 39.16 -22.44 1.20
C PRO A 459 40.47 -21.78 1.75
N GLY A 460 40.45 -20.98 2.84
CA GLY A 460 41.71 -20.51 3.47
C GLY A 460 41.60 -19.68 4.75
N LEU A 461 42.01 -20.25 5.89
CA LEU A 461 42.01 -19.67 7.24
C LEU A 461 43.09 -18.58 7.51
N ARG A 462 42.75 -17.67 8.45
CA ARG A 462 43.60 -17.11 9.54
C ARG A 462 44.66 -16.00 9.31
N GLU A 463 44.77 -15.18 10.37
CA GLU A 463 45.97 -14.45 10.87
C GLU A 463 46.53 -13.29 9.99
N GLN A 464 47.21 -12.25 10.51
CA GLN A 464 47.49 -11.83 11.90
C GLN A 464 47.66 -10.29 12.00
N ALA A 465 47.13 -9.72 13.09
CA ALA A 465 47.65 -8.64 13.96
C ALA A 465 48.60 -7.49 13.47
N GLN A 466 48.31 -6.29 14.03
CA GLN A 466 49.18 -5.48 14.93
C GLN A 466 49.77 -4.10 14.50
N ASN A 467 49.64 -3.15 15.46
CA ASN A 467 50.48 -1.95 15.71
C ASN A 467 50.35 -0.75 14.73
N ARG A 468 50.33 0.54 15.16
CA ARG A 468 50.63 1.25 16.45
C ARG A 468 49.49 2.27 16.77
N ARG A 469 49.09 2.57 18.02
CA ARG A 469 49.76 3.37 19.10
C ARG A 469 50.10 4.83 18.68
N SER A 470 49.78 5.89 19.42
CA SER A 470 49.18 6.02 20.78
C SER A 470 48.61 7.44 21.06
N GLU A 471 47.65 7.53 22.01
CA GLU A 471 47.46 8.48 23.15
C GLU A 471 48.22 9.83 23.26
N PRO A 472 47.80 10.78 24.16
CA PRO A 472 46.46 11.05 24.76
C PRO A 472 46.11 12.57 24.83
N GLY A 473 44.99 12.95 25.47
CA GLY A 473 44.77 14.34 25.92
C GLY A 473 43.34 14.72 26.34
N GLU A 474 43.00 14.57 27.63
CA GLU A 474 41.91 15.33 28.26
C GLU A 474 42.40 16.74 28.66
N PRO A 475 41.48 17.70 28.83
CA PRO A 475 41.42 18.34 30.14
C PRO A 475 40.00 18.48 30.71
N SER A 476 39.83 17.94 31.92
CA SER A 476 38.96 18.40 33.02
C SER A 476 37.84 19.42 32.73
N ALA A 477 36.59 19.01 32.98
CA ALA A 477 35.50 19.91 33.34
C ALA A 477 35.82 20.67 34.66
N PRO A 478 35.16 21.81 34.95
CA PRO A 478 33.74 21.78 35.30
C PRO A 478 32.89 22.91 34.69
N GLU A 479 31.65 22.60 34.31
CA GLU A 479 30.47 23.37 34.72
C GLU A 479 29.19 22.53 34.58
N GLN A 480 28.19 22.78 35.43
CA GLN A 480 26.98 21.95 35.52
C GLN A 480 25.92 22.39 34.51
N THR A 481 26.19 22.10 33.23
CA THR A 481 25.18 21.96 32.17
C THR A 481 25.32 20.56 31.57
N SER A 482 24.20 19.91 31.26
CA SER A 482 24.19 18.58 30.64
C SER A 482 24.84 18.61 29.26
N ASP A 483 25.53 17.52 28.85
CA ASP A 483 25.99 17.33 27.46
C ASP A 483 24.84 17.58 26.46
N PHE A 484 23.60 17.26 26.86
CA PHE A 484 22.37 17.53 26.11
C PHE A 484 22.08 19.02 25.90
N GLU A 485 22.24 19.85 26.93
CA GLU A 485 21.96 21.29 26.85
C GLU A 485 22.97 21.99 25.93
N GLN A 486 24.23 21.54 25.98
CA GLN A 486 25.28 21.98 25.07
C GLN A 486 25.01 21.52 23.63
N ALA A 487 24.57 20.28 23.42
CA ALA A 487 24.18 19.77 22.11
C ALA A 487 22.99 20.54 21.52
N GLU A 488 21.97 20.87 22.33
CA GLU A 488 20.81 21.67 21.94
C GLU A 488 21.18 23.13 21.63
N ALA A 489 22.20 23.70 22.30
CA ALA A 489 22.73 25.02 21.96
C ALA A 489 23.47 25.02 20.62
N LEU A 490 24.33 24.03 20.37
CA LEU A 490 25.05 23.85 19.11
C LEU A 490 24.11 23.53 17.93
N PHE A 491 23.05 22.76 18.17
CA PHE A 491 22.00 22.52 17.18
C PHE A 491 21.26 23.81 16.79
N LYS A 492 21.07 24.74 17.74
CA LYS A 492 20.43 26.04 17.50
C LYS A 492 21.38 27.06 16.84
N SER A 493 22.70 26.96 17.03
CA SER A 493 23.67 27.74 16.25
C SER A 493 23.92 27.18 14.83
N GLY A 494 23.39 25.99 14.52
CA GLY A 494 23.57 25.32 13.23
C GLY A 494 24.88 24.50 13.13
N GLN A 495 25.60 24.33 14.24
CA GLN A 495 26.81 23.51 14.34
C GLN A 495 26.42 22.04 14.54
N PHE A 496 25.83 21.41 13.52
CA PHE A 496 25.24 20.09 13.64
C PHE A 496 26.27 18.99 13.91
N GLU A 497 27.47 19.07 13.35
CA GLU A 497 28.59 18.16 13.62
C GLU A 497 29.00 18.18 15.10
N ASP A 498 29.21 19.37 15.67
CA ASP A 498 29.55 19.55 17.08
C ASP A 498 28.39 19.06 17.97
N ALA A 499 27.14 19.38 17.61
CA ALA A 499 25.96 18.91 18.32
C ALA A 499 25.88 17.37 18.36
N ILE A 500 26.16 16.68 17.25
CA ILE A 500 26.24 15.21 17.19
C ILE A 500 27.32 14.69 18.15
N ALA A 501 28.49 15.33 18.21
CA ALA A 501 29.57 14.93 19.13
C ALA A 501 29.24 15.13 20.62
N HIS A 502 28.32 16.05 20.95
CA HIS A 502 27.74 16.17 22.30
C HIS A 502 26.59 15.17 22.54
N TYR A 503 25.70 14.94 21.57
CA TYR A 503 24.67 13.89 21.68
C TYR A 503 25.30 12.48 21.84
N ASP A 504 26.39 12.18 21.14
CA ASP A 504 27.15 10.93 21.28
C ASP A 504 27.89 10.81 22.62
N ARG A 505 28.09 11.91 23.36
CA ARG A 505 28.55 11.87 24.76
C ARG A 505 27.39 11.63 25.72
N ALA A 506 26.27 12.35 25.56
CA ALA A 506 25.06 12.13 26.35
C ALA A 506 24.55 10.69 26.23
N LEU A 507 24.56 10.10 25.02
CA LEU A 507 24.14 8.72 24.75
C LEU A 507 25.04 7.64 25.36
N LYS A 508 26.31 7.93 25.68
CA LYS A 508 27.16 7.01 26.46
C LYS A 508 26.72 6.90 27.92
N GLN A 509 26.07 7.95 28.45
CA GLN A 509 25.54 8.00 29.80
C GLN A 509 24.07 7.55 29.86
N GLN A 510 23.29 7.88 28.83
CA GLN A 510 21.83 7.67 28.74
C GLN A 510 21.43 6.96 27.44
N SER A 511 22.00 5.77 27.17
CA SER A 511 21.78 5.01 25.92
C SER A 511 20.33 4.58 25.67
N ASN A 512 19.49 4.62 26.71
CA ASN A 512 18.06 4.31 26.66
C ASN A 512 17.14 5.56 26.67
N ASN A 513 17.67 6.77 26.51
CA ASN A 513 16.86 7.98 26.37
C ASN A 513 16.44 8.19 24.90
N PRO A 514 15.15 8.05 24.54
CA PRO A 514 14.70 8.16 23.15
C PRO A 514 14.81 9.58 22.58
N GLU A 515 14.74 10.63 23.41
CA GLU A 515 14.88 12.02 22.93
C GLU A 515 16.31 12.28 22.43
N LEU A 516 17.35 11.78 23.11
CA LEU A 516 18.72 11.92 22.64
C LEU A 516 18.92 11.29 21.24
N TRP A 517 18.30 10.14 21.00
CA TRP A 517 18.30 9.48 19.70
C TRP A 517 17.53 10.29 18.63
N LEU A 518 16.39 10.89 18.98
CA LEU A 518 15.65 11.81 18.11
C LEU A 518 16.48 13.06 17.74
N ARG A 519 17.05 13.78 18.73
CA ARG A 519 17.83 15.00 18.48
C ARG A 519 19.11 14.73 17.67
N ARG A 520 19.77 13.60 17.93
CA ARG A 520 20.89 13.10 17.11
C ARG A 520 20.44 12.85 15.66
N GLY A 521 19.32 12.17 15.47
CA GLY A 521 18.74 11.92 14.15
C GLY A 521 18.42 13.20 13.40
N LEU A 522 17.83 14.19 14.09
CA LEU A 522 17.54 15.52 13.54
C LEU A 522 18.81 16.24 13.06
N ALA A 523 19.89 16.21 13.85
CA ALA A 523 21.17 16.82 13.47
C ALA A 523 21.78 16.15 12.23
N LEU A 524 21.78 14.81 12.18
CA LEU A 524 22.20 14.03 11.00
C LEU A 524 21.33 14.33 9.77
N GLY A 525 20.02 14.52 9.97
CA GLY A 525 19.08 14.92 8.93
C GLY A 525 19.37 16.32 8.37
N ARG A 526 19.80 17.28 9.19
CA ARG A 526 20.26 18.61 8.73
C ARG A 526 21.52 18.50 7.86
N LEU A 527 22.44 17.60 8.21
CA LEU A 527 23.64 17.26 7.44
C LEU A 527 23.36 16.34 6.22
N LYS A 528 22.09 15.99 5.95
CA LYS A 528 21.67 15.07 4.88
C LYS A 528 22.23 13.65 5.02
N GLN A 529 22.73 13.28 6.20
CA GLN A 529 23.19 11.94 6.57
C GLN A 529 21.96 11.07 6.90
N PHE A 530 21.11 10.85 5.90
CA PHE A 530 19.76 10.33 6.10
C PHE A 530 19.74 8.86 6.57
N LYS A 531 20.76 8.05 6.25
CA LYS A 531 20.82 6.64 6.70
C LYS A 531 21.13 6.57 8.20
N GLU A 532 22.05 7.41 8.63
CA GLU A 532 22.51 7.59 10.00
C GLU A 532 21.41 8.24 10.87
N ALA A 533 20.66 9.18 10.27
CA ALA A 533 19.46 9.75 10.86
C ALA A 533 18.38 8.68 11.07
N ILE A 534 18.04 7.89 10.04
CA ILE A 534 17.08 6.78 10.12
C ILE A 534 17.49 5.79 11.21
N ALA A 535 18.76 5.37 11.26
CA ALA A 535 19.24 4.46 12.31
C ALA A 535 19.11 5.05 13.73
N SER A 536 19.20 6.38 13.87
CA SER A 536 18.98 7.08 15.14
C SER A 536 17.48 7.14 15.48
N TYR A 537 16.60 7.43 14.52
CA TYR A 537 15.14 7.39 14.73
C TYR A 537 14.60 5.98 14.98
N ASP A 538 15.08 4.96 14.25
CA ASP A 538 14.80 3.54 14.52
C ASP A 538 15.15 3.19 15.97
N ARG A 539 16.24 3.75 16.52
CA ARG A 539 16.62 3.52 17.91
C ARG A 539 15.77 4.30 18.93
N ALA A 540 15.29 5.49 18.58
CA ALA A 540 14.28 6.19 19.38
C ALA A 540 12.96 5.39 19.45
N ILE A 541 12.47 4.92 18.30
CA ILE A 541 11.24 4.10 18.18
C ILE A 541 11.36 2.74 18.90
N GLN A 542 12.55 2.13 18.93
CA GLN A 542 12.80 0.91 19.71
C GLN A 542 12.77 1.12 21.24
N LEU A 543 12.91 2.37 21.70
CA LEU A 543 12.88 2.74 23.12
C LEU A 543 11.51 3.28 23.53
N ASP A 544 10.85 3.99 22.62
CA ASP A 544 9.48 4.51 22.75
C ASP A 544 8.73 4.32 21.41
N PRO A 545 7.95 3.24 21.27
CA PRO A 545 7.16 2.98 20.06
C PRO A 545 6.09 4.03 19.77
N ASP A 546 5.64 4.79 20.78
CA ASP A 546 4.60 5.80 20.67
C ASP A 546 5.18 7.20 20.39
N TYR A 547 6.48 7.31 20.07
CA TYR A 547 7.14 8.58 19.75
C TYR A 547 6.82 9.06 18.32
N SER A 548 5.63 9.67 18.17
CA SER A 548 5.09 10.20 16.90
C SER A 548 6.08 11.06 16.10
N GLU A 549 6.87 11.91 16.76
CA GLU A 549 7.91 12.74 16.15
C GLU A 549 8.97 11.88 15.44
N ALA A 550 9.49 10.85 16.12
CA ALA A 550 10.50 9.97 15.55
C ALA A 550 9.96 9.19 14.34
N TRP A 551 8.71 8.74 14.39
CA TRP A 551 8.03 8.13 13.24
C TRP A 551 7.91 9.07 12.03
N CYS A 552 7.56 10.34 12.28
CA CYS A 552 7.44 11.37 11.25
C CYS A 552 8.80 11.75 10.65
N ASP A 553 9.79 12.12 11.46
CA ASP A 553 11.12 12.51 10.96
C ASP A 553 11.86 11.37 10.25
N ARG A 554 11.65 10.12 10.68
CA ARG A 554 12.05 8.91 9.95
C ARG A 554 11.37 8.81 8.59
N GLY A 555 10.08 9.10 8.51
CA GLY A 555 9.34 9.17 7.24
C GLY A 555 9.92 10.23 6.31
N VAL A 556 10.26 11.42 6.83
CA VAL A 556 10.88 12.50 6.05
C VAL A 556 12.24 12.06 5.50
N ALA A 557 13.10 11.45 6.33
CA ALA A 557 14.41 10.95 5.91
C ALA A 557 14.30 9.82 4.87
N LEU A 558 13.34 8.90 5.02
CA LEU A 558 13.03 7.85 4.03
C LEU A 558 12.55 8.46 2.70
N GLY A 559 11.69 9.47 2.75
CA GLY A 559 11.24 10.22 1.57
C GLY A 559 12.38 10.93 0.85
N LYS A 560 13.38 11.48 1.57
CA LYS A 560 14.61 12.04 0.96
C LYS A 560 15.53 10.98 0.34
N LEU A 561 15.38 9.71 0.71
CA LEU A 561 16.02 8.56 0.08
C LEU A 561 15.14 7.85 -0.97
N GLN A 562 14.02 8.46 -1.38
CA GLN A 562 13.03 7.90 -2.31
C GLN A 562 12.40 6.55 -1.87
N ARG A 563 12.52 6.19 -0.59
CA ARG A 563 11.93 4.98 0.01
C ARG A 563 10.45 5.22 0.38
N HIS A 564 9.65 5.60 -0.61
CA HIS A 564 8.31 6.18 -0.42
C HIS A 564 7.32 5.24 0.31
N GLU A 565 7.37 3.93 0.08
CA GLU A 565 6.52 2.94 0.77
C GLU A 565 6.86 2.83 2.27
N GLU A 566 8.15 2.88 2.62
CA GLU A 566 8.57 2.88 4.02
C GLU A 566 8.31 4.24 4.69
N ALA A 567 8.43 5.34 3.93
CA ALA A 567 8.04 6.67 4.38
C ALA A 567 6.54 6.74 4.70
N PHE A 568 5.69 6.23 3.79
CA PHE A 568 4.24 6.10 4.00
C PHE A 568 3.95 5.35 5.30
N ARG A 569 4.53 4.16 5.51
CA ARG A 569 4.32 3.38 6.76
C ARG A 569 4.76 4.16 8.00
N SER A 570 5.85 4.93 7.91
CA SER A 570 6.34 5.79 8.99
C SER A 570 5.34 6.90 9.35
N PHE A 571 4.76 7.57 8.34
CA PHE A 571 3.73 8.59 8.57
C PHE A 571 2.38 7.98 8.97
N ASP A 572 2.05 6.78 8.50
CA ASP A 572 0.83 6.06 8.87
C ASP A 572 0.84 5.68 10.36
N GLN A 573 1.98 5.23 10.90
CA GLN A 573 2.15 5.07 12.35
C GLN A 573 2.07 6.41 13.09
N ALA A 574 2.70 7.48 12.60
CA ALA A 574 2.61 8.80 13.23
C ALA A 574 1.16 9.31 13.36
N VAL A 575 0.31 9.15 12.34
CA VAL A 575 -1.12 9.54 12.43
C VAL A 575 -1.98 8.57 13.24
N GLN A 576 -1.61 7.29 13.36
CA GLN A 576 -2.27 6.36 14.27
C GLN A 576 -2.00 6.72 15.74
N ILE A 577 -0.76 7.08 16.06
CA ILE A 577 -0.31 7.51 17.40
C ILE A 577 -0.88 8.89 17.74
N ARG A 578 -0.77 9.86 16.82
CA ARG A 578 -1.20 11.24 17.00
C ARG A 578 -2.13 11.69 15.86
N PRO A 579 -3.41 11.28 15.87
CA PRO A 579 -4.37 11.59 14.78
C PRO A 579 -4.70 13.07 14.63
N LYS A 580 -4.25 13.94 15.55
CA LYS A 580 -4.44 15.40 15.50
C LYS A 580 -3.20 16.18 15.03
N ASP A 581 -2.25 15.52 14.37
CA ASP A 581 -1.04 16.15 13.82
C ASP A 581 -1.19 16.46 12.31
N PRO A 582 -1.47 17.72 11.91
CA PRO A 582 -1.64 18.07 10.50
C PRO A 582 -0.35 17.90 9.68
N ILE A 583 0.83 17.94 10.31
CA ILE A 583 2.12 17.78 9.63
C ILE A 583 2.34 16.30 9.30
N ALA A 584 1.97 15.39 10.20
CA ALA A 584 1.98 13.95 9.93
C ALA A 584 1.00 13.59 8.78
N TRP A 585 -0.22 14.14 8.79
CA TRP A 585 -1.21 13.94 7.71
C TRP A 585 -0.75 14.51 6.35
N LEU A 586 -0.20 15.72 6.32
CA LEU A 586 0.42 16.31 5.13
C LEU A 586 1.51 15.39 4.56
N ASN A 587 2.44 14.94 5.41
CA ASN A 587 3.55 14.10 4.97
C ASN A 587 3.09 12.70 4.52
N ARG A 588 2.05 12.14 5.16
CA ARG A 588 1.37 10.90 4.71
C ARG A 588 0.80 11.08 3.30
N GLY A 589 0.12 12.21 3.05
CA GLY A 589 -0.41 12.55 1.73
C GLY A 589 0.67 12.67 0.65
N LEU A 590 1.77 13.37 0.96
CA LEU A 590 2.93 13.49 0.06
C LEU A 590 3.57 12.12 -0.25
N ALA A 591 3.70 11.24 0.74
CA ALA A 591 4.21 9.88 0.52
C ALA A 591 3.28 9.04 -0.36
N LEU A 592 1.97 9.12 -0.14
CA LEU A 592 0.95 8.43 -0.96
C LEU A 592 0.91 8.95 -2.40
N GLN A 593 1.06 10.27 -2.61
CA GLN A 593 1.16 10.86 -3.94
C GLN A 593 2.36 10.33 -4.71
N MET A 594 3.54 10.24 -4.06
CA MET A 594 4.74 9.65 -4.66
C MET A 594 4.62 8.13 -4.93
N LEU A 595 3.60 7.46 -4.39
CA LEU A 595 3.24 6.06 -4.65
C LEU A 595 2.10 5.92 -5.68
N GLY A 596 1.59 7.02 -6.27
CA GLY A 596 0.43 7.00 -7.16
C GLY A 596 -0.92 6.72 -6.47
N ARG A 597 -0.95 6.69 -5.12
CA ARG A 597 -2.14 6.37 -4.31
C ARG A 597 -2.99 7.63 -4.09
N TYR A 598 -3.40 8.26 -5.20
CA TYR A 598 -3.93 9.62 -5.24
C TYR A 598 -5.22 9.84 -4.43
N SER A 599 -6.12 8.86 -4.37
CA SER A 599 -7.35 8.97 -3.56
C SER A 599 -7.05 9.01 -2.05
N GLU A 600 -6.11 8.19 -1.59
CA GLU A 600 -5.66 8.19 -0.19
C GLU A 600 -4.78 9.40 0.14
N ALA A 601 -4.02 9.91 -0.83
CA ALA A 601 -3.27 11.15 -0.71
C ALA A 601 -4.21 12.35 -0.50
N LEU A 602 -5.27 12.45 -1.32
CA LEU A 602 -6.28 13.50 -1.23
C LEU A 602 -6.99 13.46 0.13
N ALA A 603 -7.44 12.27 0.57
CA ALA A 603 -8.03 12.10 1.90
C ALA A 603 -7.06 12.51 3.03
N SER A 604 -5.75 12.26 2.88
CA SER A 604 -4.75 12.67 3.87
C SER A 604 -4.55 14.20 3.90
N PHE A 605 -4.65 14.87 2.75
CA PHE A 605 -4.66 16.34 2.69
C PHE A 605 -5.96 16.92 3.25
N ASP A 606 -7.12 16.29 3.01
CA ASP A 606 -8.40 16.71 3.59
C ASP A 606 -8.40 16.57 5.12
N GLU A 607 -7.82 15.52 5.71
CA GLU A 607 -7.66 15.42 7.19
C GLU A 607 -6.67 16.47 7.73
N ALA A 608 -5.57 16.74 7.04
CA ALA A 608 -4.65 17.82 7.42
C ALA A 608 -5.36 19.20 7.43
N LEU A 609 -6.22 19.48 6.45
CA LEU A 609 -6.98 20.73 6.37
C LEU A 609 -8.15 20.84 7.36
N LYS A 610 -8.71 19.71 7.83
CA LYS A 610 -9.68 19.71 8.95
C LYS A 610 -9.02 20.04 10.29
N LEU A 611 -7.71 19.77 10.42
CA LEU A 611 -6.92 20.05 11.62
C LEU A 611 -6.28 21.45 11.59
N ASP A 612 -5.85 21.90 10.41
CA ASP A 612 -5.31 23.24 10.16
C ASP A 612 -5.78 23.76 8.80
N SER A 613 -6.85 24.55 8.80
CA SER A 613 -7.42 25.16 7.59
C SER A 613 -6.57 26.31 7.03
N GLU A 614 -5.62 26.85 7.81
CA GLU A 614 -4.68 27.90 7.39
C GLU A 614 -3.39 27.31 6.78
N ALA A 615 -3.31 25.98 6.64
CA ALA A 615 -2.17 25.30 6.04
C ALA A 615 -2.09 25.46 4.51
N TYR A 616 -1.80 26.68 4.02
CA TYR A 616 -1.68 27.05 2.60
C TYR A 616 -0.78 26.11 1.76
N LYS A 617 0.21 25.45 2.38
CA LYS A 617 1.04 24.43 1.71
C LYS A 617 0.23 23.17 1.37
N VAL A 618 -0.63 22.72 2.29
CA VAL A 618 -1.52 21.57 2.10
C VAL A 618 -2.53 21.90 1.00
N TRP A 619 -3.15 23.08 1.04
CA TRP A 619 -4.02 23.59 -0.04
C TRP A 619 -3.34 23.54 -1.42
N ASN A 620 -2.09 23.99 -1.51
CA ASN A 620 -1.30 23.90 -2.75
C ASN A 620 -1.00 22.45 -3.19
N TYR A 621 -0.59 21.56 -2.28
CA TYR A 621 -0.32 20.16 -2.62
C TYR A 621 -1.59 19.40 -3.03
N ARG A 622 -2.71 19.71 -2.36
CA ARG A 622 -4.06 19.27 -2.72
C ARG A 622 -4.46 19.76 -4.10
N GLY A 623 -4.25 21.03 -4.41
CA GLY A 623 -4.50 21.60 -5.73
C GLY A 623 -3.72 20.88 -6.82
N TYR A 624 -2.40 20.73 -6.65
CA TYR A 624 -1.55 20.02 -7.62
C TYR A 624 -1.98 18.55 -7.81
N LEU A 625 -2.33 17.85 -6.73
CA LEU A 625 -2.88 16.49 -6.80
C LEU A 625 -4.23 16.43 -7.54
N LEU A 626 -5.08 17.45 -7.39
CA LEU A 626 -6.36 17.54 -8.10
C LEU A 626 -6.17 17.82 -9.59
N THR A 627 -5.15 18.61 -9.98
CA THR A 627 -4.73 18.73 -11.39
C THR A 627 -4.30 17.38 -11.96
N GLN A 628 -3.52 16.58 -11.21
CA GLN A 628 -3.14 15.20 -11.59
C GLN A 628 -4.32 14.22 -11.64
N LEU A 629 -5.51 14.62 -11.20
CA LEU A 629 -6.76 13.85 -11.22
C LEU A 629 -7.80 14.42 -12.20
N GLU A 630 -7.41 15.37 -13.06
CA GLU A 630 -8.31 16.08 -14.00
C GLU A 630 -9.50 16.80 -13.29
N ARG A 631 -9.34 17.10 -11.99
CA ARG A 631 -10.32 17.82 -11.16
C ARG A 631 -10.01 19.31 -11.12
N ASP A 632 -9.90 19.89 -12.31
CA ASP A 632 -9.44 21.25 -12.57
C ASP A 632 -10.10 22.33 -11.70
N ARG A 633 -11.43 22.29 -11.55
CA ARG A 633 -12.14 23.27 -10.73
C ARG A 633 -11.70 23.21 -9.27
N ASP A 634 -11.70 22.02 -8.69
CA ASP A 634 -11.32 21.79 -7.29
C ASP A 634 -9.83 22.11 -7.06
N ALA A 635 -9.00 21.94 -8.10
CA ALA A 635 -7.59 22.32 -8.11
C ALA A 635 -7.43 23.84 -8.04
N LEU A 636 -8.10 24.59 -8.93
CA LEU A 636 -8.10 26.06 -8.94
C LEU A 636 -8.61 26.63 -7.61
N GLU A 637 -9.75 26.14 -7.09
CA GLU A 637 -10.27 26.54 -5.78
C GLU A 637 -9.25 26.27 -4.65
N SER A 638 -8.53 25.14 -4.70
CA SER A 638 -7.47 24.82 -3.72
C SER A 638 -6.23 25.72 -3.85
N PHE A 639 -5.86 26.16 -5.06
CA PHE A 639 -4.78 27.14 -5.24
C PHE A 639 -5.20 28.55 -4.79
N ASP A 640 -6.46 28.93 -5.00
CA ASP A 640 -6.99 30.22 -4.55
C ASP A 640 -7.01 30.31 -3.02
N PHE A 641 -7.44 29.27 -2.30
CA PHE A 641 -7.28 29.24 -0.83
C PHE A 641 -5.81 29.37 -0.39
N ALA A 642 -4.86 28.70 -1.08
CA ALA A 642 -3.44 28.84 -0.77
C ALA A 642 -2.89 30.26 -1.02
N ILE A 643 -3.43 30.97 -2.01
CA ILE A 643 -3.06 32.35 -2.35
C ILE A 643 -3.70 33.34 -1.37
N ASP A 644 -4.99 33.20 -1.05
CA ASP A 644 -5.70 34.08 -0.11
C ASP A 644 -5.08 34.04 1.30
N ILE A 645 -4.71 32.85 1.78
CA ILE A 645 -4.04 32.69 3.08
C ILE A 645 -2.60 33.25 3.04
N GLN A 646 -1.85 33.02 1.96
CA GLN A 646 -0.46 33.46 1.84
C GLN A 646 -0.16 34.05 0.44
N PRO A 647 -0.49 35.33 0.18
CA PRO A 647 -0.39 35.96 -1.16
C PRO A 647 1.02 36.06 -1.75
N LYS A 648 2.06 35.66 -0.99
CA LYS A 648 3.46 35.59 -1.43
C LYS A 648 3.96 34.16 -1.65
N TYR A 649 3.08 33.16 -1.65
CA TYR A 649 3.46 31.76 -1.87
C TYR A 649 3.54 31.42 -3.36
N ALA A 650 4.67 31.75 -3.98
CA ALA A 650 4.98 31.51 -5.38
C ALA A 650 4.60 30.10 -5.93
N PRO A 651 4.74 28.98 -5.18
CA PRO A 651 4.33 27.65 -5.67
C PRO A 651 2.85 27.53 -6.02
N ALA A 652 1.94 28.23 -5.30
CA ALA A 652 0.52 28.17 -5.62
C ALA A 652 0.21 28.83 -6.97
N TYR A 653 0.79 30.01 -7.23
CA TYR A 653 0.71 30.66 -8.54
C TYR A 653 1.32 29.78 -9.65
N TYR A 654 2.46 29.13 -9.40
CA TYR A 654 3.11 28.24 -10.37
C TYR A 654 2.24 27.02 -10.73
N ASN A 655 1.69 26.34 -9.72
CA ASN A 655 0.86 25.16 -9.91
C ASN A 655 -0.53 25.53 -10.50
N LYS A 656 -1.04 26.73 -10.19
CA LYS A 656 -2.23 27.30 -10.83
C LYS A 656 -1.99 27.65 -12.30
N ALA A 657 -0.79 28.15 -12.64
CA ALA A 657 -0.37 28.37 -14.03
C ALA A 657 -0.29 27.05 -14.82
N ILE A 658 0.26 26.00 -14.22
CA ILE A 658 0.24 24.63 -14.78
C ILE A 658 -1.18 24.15 -15.05
N CYS A 659 -2.08 24.29 -14.06
CA CYS A 659 -3.48 23.89 -14.19
C CYS A 659 -4.16 24.58 -15.39
N TYR A 660 -4.00 25.90 -15.53
CA TYR A 660 -4.49 26.63 -16.71
C TYR A 660 -3.78 26.26 -18.02
N ALA A 661 -2.49 25.92 -18.00
CA ALA A 661 -1.75 25.53 -19.20
C ALA A 661 -2.24 24.19 -19.78
N LEU A 662 -2.52 23.22 -18.90
CA LEU A 662 -3.07 21.92 -19.27
C LEU A 662 -4.50 22.02 -19.84
N GLN A 663 -5.28 23.01 -19.40
CA GLN A 663 -6.61 23.35 -19.94
C GLN A 663 -6.56 24.19 -21.24
N GLY A 664 -5.37 24.57 -21.73
CA GLY A 664 -5.22 25.49 -22.86
C GLY A 664 -5.65 26.94 -22.57
N HIS A 665 -5.81 27.32 -21.30
CA HIS A 665 -6.16 28.68 -20.84
C HIS A 665 -4.92 29.58 -20.79
N THR A 666 -4.25 29.72 -21.93
CA THR A 666 -2.93 30.39 -22.11
C THR A 666 -2.81 31.77 -21.46
N GLN A 667 -3.88 32.59 -21.45
CA GLN A 667 -3.86 33.90 -20.81
C GLN A 667 -3.64 33.79 -19.30
N ALA A 668 -4.52 33.04 -18.62
CA ALA A 668 -4.48 32.87 -17.17
C ALA A 668 -3.24 32.06 -16.73
N ALA A 669 -2.77 31.12 -17.56
CA ALA A 669 -1.51 30.42 -17.34
C ALA A 669 -0.31 31.39 -17.30
N ILE A 670 -0.22 32.30 -18.28
CA ILE A 670 0.87 33.29 -18.34
C ILE A 670 0.77 34.28 -17.18
N GLU A 671 -0.41 34.84 -16.88
CA GLU A 671 -0.61 35.78 -15.76
C GLU A 671 -0.19 35.20 -14.40
N ASN A 672 -0.53 33.93 -14.13
CA ASN A 672 -0.13 33.27 -12.87
C ASN A 672 1.36 32.88 -12.88
N LEU A 673 1.95 32.57 -14.03
CA LEU A 673 3.39 32.34 -14.15
C LEU A 673 4.21 33.63 -13.98
N GLU A 674 3.71 34.78 -14.47
CA GLU A 674 4.30 36.10 -14.22
C GLU A 674 4.40 36.39 -12.72
N GLU A 675 3.31 36.16 -11.97
CA GLU A 675 3.29 36.31 -10.51
C GLU A 675 4.19 35.30 -9.78
N ALA A 676 4.22 34.04 -10.22
CA ALA A 676 5.14 33.03 -9.68
C ALA A 676 6.61 33.44 -9.86
N ILE A 677 6.98 33.94 -11.04
CA ILE A 677 8.34 34.43 -11.37
C ILE A 677 8.65 35.73 -10.62
N ARG A 678 7.68 36.64 -10.46
CA ARG A 678 7.84 37.89 -9.70
C ARG A 678 8.11 37.63 -8.21
N LEU A 679 7.50 36.58 -7.64
CA LEU A 679 7.71 36.16 -6.25
C LEU A 679 8.95 35.27 -6.08
N ASN A 680 9.30 34.45 -7.08
CA ASN A 680 10.49 33.60 -7.09
C ASN A 680 11.04 33.45 -8.53
N PRO A 681 12.06 34.25 -8.94
CA PRO A 681 12.58 34.26 -10.30
C PRO A 681 13.14 32.93 -10.82
N ARG A 682 13.39 31.95 -9.93
CA ARG A 682 13.80 30.60 -10.32
C ARG A 682 12.78 29.92 -11.23
N TYR A 683 11.48 30.18 -11.03
CA TYR A 683 10.40 29.55 -11.80
C TYR A 683 10.47 29.82 -13.31
N ARG A 684 11.21 30.85 -13.73
CA ARG A 684 11.54 31.11 -15.14
C ARG A 684 12.30 29.94 -15.77
N GLN A 685 13.29 29.40 -15.04
CA GLN A 685 14.11 28.30 -15.51
C GLN A 685 13.43 26.96 -15.29
N ASP A 686 12.64 26.80 -14.22
CA ASP A 686 11.84 25.59 -14.01
C ASP A 686 10.82 25.45 -15.16
N ALA A 687 9.98 26.47 -15.42
CA ALA A 687 8.95 26.49 -16.49
C ALA A 687 9.50 26.30 -17.92
N LYS A 688 10.75 26.71 -18.17
CA LYS A 688 11.40 26.53 -19.48
C LYS A 688 11.70 25.06 -19.81
N SER A 689 11.72 24.19 -18.81
CA SER A 689 12.01 22.75 -18.91
C SER A 689 10.84 21.86 -18.47
N ASP A 690 9.71 22.48 -18.14
CA ASP A 690 8.55 21.84 -17.54
C ASP A 690 7.55 21.40 -18.63
N PRO A 691 7.25 20.10 -18.76
CA PRO A 691 6.41 19.58 -19.83
C PRO A 691 4.93 19.96 -19.64
N GLU A 692 4.48 20.33 -18.44
CA GLU A 692 3.11 20.78 -18.20
C GLU A 692 2.78 22.10 -18.95
N PHE A 693 3.80 22.86 -19.39
CA PHE A 693 3.64 24.03 -20.27
C PHE A 693 3.77 23.73 -21.78
N GLU A 694 3.92 22.47 -22.22
CA GLU A 694 4.15 22.14 -23.65
C GLU A 694 3.10 22.76 -24.59
N GLN A 695 1.82 22.75 -24.19
CA GLN A 695 0.71 23.34 -24.94
C GLN A 695 0.90 24.84 -25.24
N ILE A 696 1.57 25.58 -24.35
CA ILE A 696 1.71 27.04 -24.43
C ILE A 696 3.11 27.53 -24.80
N MET A 697 4.10 26.63 -24.93
CA MET A 697 5.48 26.98 -25.32
C MET A 697 5.58 27.79 -26.63
N ASN A 698 4.60 27.66 -27.52
CA ASN A 698 4.57 28.40 -28.78
C ASN A 698 4.02 29.83 -28.65
N ASP A 699 3.36 30.21 -27.55
CA ASP A 699 2.94 31.60 -27.33
C ASP A 699 4.17 32.52 -27.25
N ARG A 700 4.08 33.69 -27.88
CA ARG A 700 5.17 34.67 -27.92
C ARG A 700 5.49 35.23 -26.52
N ARG A 701 4.47 35.45 -25.71
CA ARG A 701 4.57 36.06 -24.37
C ARG A 701 5.12 35.05 -23.38
N PHE A 702 4.67 33.79 -23.43
CA PHE A 702 5.29 32.71 -22.65
C PHE A 702 6.79 32.60 -22.93
N ARG A 703 7.21 32.61 -24.20
CA ARG A 703 8.64 32.60 -24.56
C ARG A 703 9.39 33.81 -24.01
N GLN A 704 8.88 35.02 -24.20
CA GLN A 704 9.48 36.22 -23.61
C GLN A 704 9.59 36.11 -22.07
N LEU A 705 8.58 35.55 -21.41
CA LEU A 705 8.54 35.32 -19.97
C LEU A 705 9.51 34.23 -19.46
N VAL A 706 9.92 33.27 -20.29
CA VAL A 706 10.96 32.29 -19.93
C VAL A 706 12.36 32.61 -20.48
N GLU A 707 12.51 33.63 -21.32
CA GLU A 707 13.77 33.99 -21.98
C GLU A 707 14.42 35.31 -21.51
N HIS A 708 13.67 36.23 -20.89
CA HIS A 708 14.15 37.58 -20.52
C HIS A 708 13.83 37.98 -19.08
#